data_AF-A0A409YA21-F1
#
_entry.id   AF-A0A409YA21-F1
#
_cell.length_a   1.000
_cell.length_b   1.000
_cell.length_c   1.000
_cell.angle_alpha   90.00
_cell.angle_beta   90.00
_cell.angle_gamma   90.00
#
_symmetry.space_group_name_H-M   'P 1'
#
loop_
_entity.id
_entity.type
_entity.pdbx_description
1 polymer ?
#
loop_
_entity_poly.entity_id
_entity_poly.type
_entity_poly.pdbx_seq_one_letter_code
_entity_poly.pdbx_strand_id
1 'polypeptide(L)'
;MQNHHRNFGIAAEENPVKPKRQKLHDYKSFYGPTVNRDSEPTQGLVRPNQRNQQHGNVVAAGGNDGFVGNELAGPSFNLDHHYHNMDMAQAFWDRDNAFDFPSSDAENDFGLDLVPEPEDGTNTVRIQHDPPAQPILVPPVQQQPANPLPQPVADTEWHPVFVIDVITPGAEVEAEDLPTLGNAPAFGEQACIRIAYLNAVLGNVYANMSVVQATTVLVGTLDALEAGGILPDHPKPVRTLQSAKRRLGLDADQFITKYVVCPSCWKHYTPHQVSELESPSCTVEDCSGVIYTTSTHSNGRVTQIKRVPFKVVPATSIIQTLRRFFLRPGFAKSLRDNRQHIPNQNDDENFVMHDIYDGRCWTRSATHLQRQIGNKGNVRDVPAPSNEDGIQQEPTELNSHRYGLHLTLNTDWFGLLEGRPHSTGPVFLSINNLPRDQRFLQMNVICPCIMPGPGEPDARQLNHCLEPLTKEFIQLNHGVSMNVHDSDDPVEVYADCIFDNCDTPAARKVLGTAGHSADMHPCPYCNIRITDVNLPAGYDWKNLNKKKDEALLRYAFESQRFGEAQQAAILRDFGIRWSVLNLMPNWRPSQRTALDFMHNMFLGVVAHFYTKVLFAAHMFSGIGGNDSAKKRFESCINAIQWPSHVTRLPKNLGENQSLKKADEWRRIIAITPFLLWVSWRNEWDDKIPNSAPPVTAREKITTEHSRNRLQLYQLALLLCVSIRLFATRTISMSQAHMAQEYLANYSRTCLLLKIPLVINHHLSMHYYDMIREYGPVYGYWLFAFERFNGILENVNHNGHDGGEMETTLLRNWIQNQLAYELLISLPPDAHPKERELINCIVETEAKKRGSMMTQIAIFNSEVDNASIKLPKRLGKKAIDLHAINDNGKIYQLLLTHCQSVWPQLNLVAEFSNQQGACFVSDNVARRIPYLRKDGIRYGAQSNARTSADSYAFITVPADGTRKAVQIMDLFVVSIPTSGLKPIVCAIVRRLKSDHNIPLMPWDMHAPVLGIQTSWADEFHEPEAISAAAICAPLALIKVHSACVGPDLSIAVSFDHESAEPDDIDFYEL
;
A
#
# COMPACT_ATOMS: atom_id res chain seq x y z
N MET A 1 51.86 3.70 -60.68
CA MET A 1 51.13 3.07 -61.81
C MET A 1 50.48 1.78 -61.31
N GLN A 2 49.36 1.37 -61.92
CA GLN A 2 48.77 0.01 -62.00
C GLN A 2 49.01 -0.94 -60.80
N ASN A 3 47.97 -1.17 -59.97
CA ASN A 3 46.88 -2.15 -60.17
C ASN A 3 47.28 -3.61 -59.87
N HIS A 4 46.81 -4.12 -58.73
CA HIS A 4 46.38 -5.52 -58.59
C HIS A 4 45.10 -5.62 -57.73
N HIS A 5 44.43 -6.76 -57.80
CA HIS A 5 42.98 -6.90 -57.59
C HIS A 5 42.51 -7.33 -56.17
N ARG A 6 41.19 -7.17 -55.96
CA ARG A 6 40.27 -7.94 -55.06
C ARG A 6 40.16 -7.56 -53.56
N ASN A 7 39.10 -6.78 -53.31
CA ASN A 7 37.90 -7.15 -52.53
C ASN A 7 37.93 -7.30 -50.98
N PHE A 8 37.13 -6.41 -50.36
CA PHE A 8 36.33 -6.56 -49.12
C PHE A 8 37.03 -6.73 -47.75
N GLY A 9 36.92 -5.68 -46.92
CA GLY A 9 37.23 -5.67 -45.48
C GLY A 9 37.18 -4.25 -44.88
N ILE A 10 36.02 -3.82 -44.37
CA ILE A 10 35.73 -2.46 -43.83
C ILE A 10 34.75 -2.66 -42.66
N ALA A 11 34.86 -2.05 -41.48
CA ALA A 11 35.92 -1.25 -40.82
C ALA A 11 35.78 -1.47 -39.29
N ALA A 12 36.86 -1.73 -38.55
CA ALA A 12 37.68 -0.76 -37.80
C ALA A 12 36.99 -0.14 -36.55
N GLU A 13 37.60 -0.37 -35.38
CA GLU A 13 37.35 0.28 -34.09
C GLU A 13 37.88 1.75 -34.12
N GLU A 14 37.75 2.63 -33.11
CA GLU A 14 37.61 2.44 -31.66
C GLU A 14 37.05 3.71 -30.94
N ASN A 15 36.50 3.54 -29.72
CA ASN A 15 36.22 4.52 -28.64
C ASN A 15 36.03 6.05 -28.89
N PRO A 16 34.93 6.62 -28.35
CA PRO A 16 34.94 7.99 -27.78
C PRO A 16 34.64 8.06 -26.26
N VAL A 17 35.23 9.07 -25.61
CA VAL A 17 35.34 9.26 -24.15
C VAL A 17 34.04 9.71 -23.46
N LYS A 18 33.83 9.29 -22.19
CA LYS A 18 32.74 9.76 -21.31
C LYS A 18 32.95 11.22 -20.85
N PRO A 19 31.95 12.12 -20.94
CA PRO A 19 32.07 13.47 -20.41
C PRO A 19 31.92 13.49 -18.86
N LYS A 20 32.82 14.20 -18.18
CA LYS A 20 32.67 14.58 -16.76
C LYS A 20 31.81 15.84 -16.66
N ARG A 21 30.85 15.89 -15.72
CA ARG A 21 30.24 17.16 -15.28
C ARG A 21 31.26 17.92 -14.43
N GLN A 22 31.53 19.18 -14.78
CA GLN A 22 32.36 20.09 -13.99
C GLN A 22 31.61 21.42 -13.86
N LYS A 23 31.46 21.93 -12.64
CA LYS A 23 30.85 23.25 -12.39
C LYS A 23 31.86 24.33 -12.77
N LEU A 24 31.40 25.38 -13.45
CA LEU A 24 32.07 26.69 -13.53
C LEU A 24 31.08 27.77 -13.09
N HIS A 25 31.61 28.88 -12.57
CA HIS A 25 30.83 30.02 -12.08
C HIS A 25 31.38 31.31 -12.71
N ASP A 26 30.49 32.28 -12.91
CA ASP A 26 30.75 33.70 -13.24
C ASP A 26 31.42 33.95 -14.63
N TYR A 27 31.43 35.14 -15.25
CA TYR A 27 31.20 36.52 -14.75
C TYR A 27 30.41 37.39 -15.77
N LYS A 28 29.89 38.55 -15.33
CA LYS A 28 29.14 39.54 -16.16
C LYS A 28 30.02 40.60 -16.85
N SER A 29 29.64 41.06 -18.04
CA SER A 29 30.00 42.38 -18.66
C SER A 29 29.20 42.60 -19.98
N PHE A 30 28.85 43.79 -20.49
CA PHE A 30 28.93 45.19 -20.01
C PHE A 30 27.92 46.13 -20.77
N TYR A 31 27.91 47.43 -20.43
CA TYR A 31 27.23 48.60 -21.07
C TYR A 31 25.77 48.98 -20.72
N GLY A 32 25.58 50.29 -20.47
CA GLY A 32 24.32 51.07 -20.32
C GLY A 32 24.48 52.42 -21.07
N PRO A 33 24.11 53.63 -20.56
CA PRO A 33 23.45 53.95 -19.27
C PRO A 33 22.43 55.14 -19.33
N THR A 34 22.14 55.71 -18.15
CA THR A 34 21.59 57.05 -17.75
C THR A 34 20.18 57.02 -17.13
N VAL A 35 19.79 57.85 -16.14
CA VAL A 35 20.18 59.23 -15.70
C VAL A 35 20.06 59.42 -14.16
N ASN A 36 21.02 60.11 -13.50
CA ASN A 36 21.00 60.92 -12.23
C ASN A 36 20.20 60.48 -10.95
N ARG A 37 20.56 60.84 -9.70
CA ARG A 37 21.67 61.64 -9.10
C ARG A 37 21.78 61.37 -7.58
N ASP A 38 22.99 61.62 -7.02
CA ASP A 38 23.33 61.99 -5.63
C ASP A 38 22.88 61.07 -4.45
N SER A 39 23.61 60.91 -3.33
CA SER A 39 24.86 61.55 -2.85
C SER A 39 25.82 60.59 -2.10
N GLU A 40 27.11 60.96 -2.10
CA GLU A 40 28.28 60.34 -1.45
C GLU A 40 28.37 60.54 0.10
N PRO A 41 29.44 60.10 0.83
CA PRO A 41 30.59 59.20 0.49
C PRO A 41 30.64 57.99 1.47
N THR A 42 31.70 57.42 2.10
CA THR A 42 33.20 57.51 2.24
C THR A 42 33.64 56.21 3.00
N GLN A 43 34.86 55.62 2.98
CA GLN A 43 36.05 55.64 2.10
C GLN A 43 36.98 54.43 2.44
N GLY A 44 37.84 53.99 1.51
CA GLY A 44 39.08 53.21 1.77
C GLY A 44 38.95 51.67 1.69
N LEU A 45 39.77 50.86 0.99
CA LEU A 45 41.21 50.85 0.61
C LEU A 45 42.15 50.49 1.78
N VAL A 46 43.12 49.55 1.71
CA VAL A 46 43.77 48.85 0.56
C VAL A 46 44.03 47.35 0.82
N ARG A 47 44.11 46.58 -0.28
CA ARG A 47 44.71 45.24 -0.56
C ARG A 47 46.18 45.02 -0.07
N PRO A 48 46.87 43.88 -0.36
CA PRO A 48 46.53 42.44 -0.32
C PRO A 48 47.71 41.56 0.24
N ASN A 49 47.78 40.27 -0.18
CA ASN A 49 48.95 39.35 -0.23
C ASN A 49 49.42 38.70 1.10
N GLN A 50 50.03 37.49 1.09
CA GLN A 50 49.87 36.29 0.24
C GLN A 50 50.58 35.09 0.91
N ARG A 51 50.22 33.86 0.51
CA ARG A 51 51.03 32.60 0.57
C ARG A 51 51.33 31.89 1.91
N ASN A 52 50.90 30.61 1.90
CA ASN A 52 51.70 29.39 2.14
C ASN A 52 51.90 28.77 3.54
N GLN A 53 51.36 27.55 3.62
CA GLN A 53 52.04 26.28 3.96
C GLN A 53 52.31 25.89 5.44
N GLN A 54 51.65 24.77 5.78
CA GLN A 54 52.21 23.53 6.35
C GLN A 54 52.45 23.37 7.88
N HIS A 55 51.86 22.27 8.36
CA HIS A 55 52.29 21.40 9.48
C HIS A 55 52.24 21.93 10.92
N GLY A 56 51.87 21.02 11.85
CA GLY A 56 51.83 21.26 13.29
C GLY A 56 50.73 20.43 13.98
N ASN A 57 51.10 19.26 14.52
CA ASN A 57 50.26 18.46 15.42
C ASN A 57 50.66 18.73 16.89
N VAL A 58 49.92 18.11 17.84
CA VAL A 58 50.21 18.00 19.29
C VAL A 58 49.86 19.29 20.07
N VAL A 59 48.80 19.39 20.88
CA VAL A 59 48.26 18.56 22.00
C VAL A 59 48.95 18.82 23.35
N ALA A 60 48.38 19.76 24.11
CA ALA A 60 48.25 19.80 25.58
C ALA A 60 47.08 20.77 25.90
N ALA A 61 46.07 20.54 26.75
CA ALA A 61 45.88 19.76 27.99
C ALA A 61 46.10 20.58 29.28
N GLY A 62 45.00 20.87 29.99
CA GLY A 62 44.96 21.57 31.28
C GLY A 62 44.90 23.12 31.18
N GLY A 63 44.13 23.84 31.99
CA GLY A 63 43.07 23.36 32.91
C GLY A 63 42.64 24.40 33.96
N ASN A 64 41.38 24.29 34.38
CA ASN A 64 40.77 24.83 35.61
C ASN A 64 40.65 26.36 35.84
N ASP A 65 39.71 26.66 36.75
CA ASP A 65 39.41 27.91 37.47
C ASP A 65 39.12 29.17 36.61
N GLY A 66 38.01 29.91 36.74
CA GLY A 66 36.85 29.81 37.65
C GLY A 66 36.69 31.08 38.49
N PHE A 67 35.55 31.78 38.38
CA PHE A 67 34.83 32.55 39.42
C PHE A 67 33.63 33.34 38.83
N VAL A 68 32.55 33.43 39.62
CA VAL A 68 31.46 34.45 39.66
C VAL A 68 31.13 35.25 38.38
N GLY A 69 29.88 35.15 37.94
CA GLY A 69 29.26 36.11 37.01
C GLY A 69 28.18 36.96 37.68
N ASN A 70 27.59 37.89 36.91
CA ASN A 70 26.22 38.35 37.14
C ASN A 70 25.58 38.82 35.82
N GLU A 71 24.27 38.58 35.73
CA GLU A 71 23.23 39.04 34.79
C GLU A 71 23.60 40.05 33.67
N LEU A 72 23.20 39.75 32.42
CA LEU A 72 22.00 40.35 31.79
C LEU A 72 21.68 39.77 30.39
N ALA A 73 20.47 40.06 29.91
CA ALA A 73 19.83 39.45 28.74
C ALA A 73 20.47 39.74 27.36
N GLY A 74 20.36 38.80 26.42
CA GLY A 74 20.63 39.00 24.99
C GLY A 74 20.68 37.69 24.19
N PRO A 75 20.10 37.61 22.97
CA PRO A 75 20.03 36.36 22.21
C PRO A 75 21.27 36.13 21.34
N SER A 76 21.68 34.87 21.17
CA SER A 76 22.55 34.47 20.07
C SER A 76 22.23 33.06 19.55
N PHE A 77 22.50 32.89 18.26
CA PHE A 77 22.17 31.72 17.45
C PHE A 77 22.85 30.43 17.95
N ASN A 78 22.23 29.29 17.64
CA ASN A 78 23.00 28.10 17.31
C ASN A 78 22.46 27.48 16.01
N LEU A 79 23.30 26.77 15.28
CA LEU A 79 23.00 26.18 13.97
C LEU A 79 22.67 24.68 14.09
N ASP A 80 22.37 24.06 12.94
CA ASP A 80 22.28 22.62 12.70
C ASP A 80 21.14 21.86 13.40
N HIS A 81 19.95 21.93 12.77
CA HIS A 81 18.94 20.86 12.82
C HIS A 81 18.68 20.31 11.41
N HIS A 82 18.97 19.03 11.21
CA HIS A 82 18.70 18.30 9.98
C HIS A 82 17.50 17.36 10.15
N TYR A 83 16.46 17.57 9.34
CA TYR A 83 15.46 16.59 8.91
C TYR A 83 14.87 15.66 9.98
N HIS A 84 13.86 16.15 10.72
CA HIS A 84 12.85 15.25 11.26
C HIS A 84 12.00 14.69 10.12
N ASN A 85 11.99 13.36 10.01
CA ASN A 85 10.86 12.61 9.45
C ASN A 85 10.75 11.30 10.26
N MET A 86 10.50 11.49 11.56
CA MET A 86 10.46 10.49 12.63
C MET A 86 9.61 11.03 13.79
N ASP A 87 8.30 10.71 13.81
CA ASP A 87 7.64 10.37 15.08
C ASP A 87 6.33 9.57 14.88
N MET A 88 6.41 8.25 15.10
CA MET A 88 5.28 7.39 15.47
C MET A 88 5.74 6.20 16.35
N ALA A 89 6.93 6.30 16.94
CA ALA A 89 7.56 5.21 17.72
C ALA A 89 8.38 5.70 18.94
N GLN A 90 8.37 7.02 19.19
CA GLN A 90 9.17 7.68 20.22
C GLN A 90 8.31 8.48 21.22
N ALA A 91 7.20 9.08 20.78
CA ALA A 91 6.19 9.80 21.60
C ALA A 91 5.46 8.99 22.70
N PHE A 92 6.05 7.90 23.20
CA PHE A 92 5.50 7.06 24.28
C PHE A 92 6.33 7.09 25.58
N TRP A 93 7.48 7.79 25.62
CA TRP A 93 8.41 7.75 26.77
C TRP A 93 9.10 9.08 27.15
N ASP A 94 8.59 10.23 26.70
CA ASP A 94 9.03 11.56 27.18
C ASP A 94 7.94 12.27 28.00
N ARG A 95 7.53 11.64 29.11
CA ARG A 95 6.70 12.31 30.14
C ARG A 95 6.74 11.64 31.51
N ASP A 96 7.74 12.02 32.30
CA ASP A 96 7.71 11.86 33.76
C ASP A 96 8.35 13.08 34.43
N ASN A 97 7.89 13.41 35.64
CA ASN A 97 8.39 14.47 36.54
C ASN A 97 8.28 15.94 36.06
N ALA A 98 7.08 16.50 36.19
CA ALA A 98 6.87 17.93 36.48
C ALA A 98 5.58 18.15 37.31
N PHE A 99 5.47 17.46 38.45
CA PHE A 99 4.39 17.65 39.42
C PHE A 99 4.86 18.57 40.55
N ASP A 100 4.65 19.88 40.40
CA ASP A 100 4.72 20.81 41.53
C ASP A 100 3.48 20.64 42.41
N PHE A 101 3.66 20.06 43.61
CA PHE A 101 2.68 20.14 44.69
C PHE A 101 2.98 21.36 45.57
N PRO A 102 1.98 22.17 45.95
CA PRO A 102 2.20 23.33 46.80
C PRO A 102 2.60 22.92 48.22
N SER A 103 3.51 23.69 48.81
CA SER A 103 4.07 23.48 50.15
C SER A 103 3.07 23.76 51.28
N SER A 104 3.06 22.89 52.30
CA SER A 104 2.63 23.24 53.66
C SER A 104 3.41 22.43 54.70
N ASP A 105 3.99 23.14 55.67
CA ASP A 105 5.01 22.68 56.61
C ASP A 105 4.56 21.59 57.60
N ALA A 106 5.48 20.70 57.98
CA ALA A 106 5.70 20.26 59.37
C ALA A 106 7.01 19.44 59.51
N GLU A 107 7.73 19.65 60.62
CA GLU A 107 9.11 19.20 60.87
C GLU A 107 9.24 17.80 61.53
N ASN A 108 10.51 17.36 61.62
CA ASN A 108 11.09 16.30 62.50
C ASN A 108 10.89 14.83 62.03
N ASP A 109 11.89 13.95 61.83
CA ASP A 109 13.33 13.77 62.18
C ASP A 109 13.54 12.51 63.07
N PHE A 110 14.73 11.89 62.95
CA PHE A 110 15.19 10.59 63.50
C PHE A 110 14.49 9.31 62.95
N GLY A 111 15.19 8.22 62.60
CA GLY A 111 16.62 8.02 62.33
C GLY A 111 17.21 6.71 62.90
N LEU A 112 17.66 5.79 62.02
CA LEU A 112 18.56 4.63 62.28
C LEU A 112 17.97 3.52 63.21
N ASP A 113 18.44 2.24 63.27
CA ASP A 113 19.40 1.48 62.44
C ASP A 113 19.16 -0.07 62.50
N LEU A 114 19.94 -0.80 61.70
CA LEU A 114 20.18 -2.26 61.55
C LEU A 114 19.86 -3.30 62.68
N VAL A 115 19.18 -4.40 62.27
CA VAL A 115 19.47 -5.87 62.45
C VAL A 115 20.44 -6.30 63.59
N PRO A 116 20.06 -7.21 64.55
CA PRO A 116 20.09 -8.69 64.29
C PRO A 116 19.19 -9.65 65.15
N GLU A 117 19.24 -10.95 64.81
CA GLU A 117 18.85 -12.16 65.60
C GLU A 117 19.94 -12.55 66.66
N PRO A 118 19.85 -13.59 67.55
CA PRO A 118 19.13 -14.89 67.43
C PRO A 118 18.56 -15.56 68.74
N GLU A 119 18.04 -16.80 68.60
CA GLU A 119 18.02 -17.94 69.59
C GLU A 119 17.31 -17.77 70.97
N ASP A 120 16.88 -18.79 71.74
CA ASP A 120 16.92 -20.28 71.68
C ASP A 120 15.65 -20.88 72.36
N GLY A 121 15.35 -22.19 72.23
CA GLY A 121 14.31 -22.85 73.05
C GLY A 121 13.81 -24.23 72.58
N THR A 122 14.46 -25.32 73.01
CA THR A 122 14.13 -26.70 72.60
C THR A 122 12.98 -27.38 73.36
N ASN A 123 12.16 -28.18 72.67
CA ASN A 123 11.73 -29.50 73.17
C ASN A 123 11.20 -30.43 72.07
N THR A 124 11.45 -31.74 72.19
CA THR A 124 11.18 -32.74 71.12
C THR A 124 10.08 -33.74 71.49
N VAL A 125 9.12 -33.95 70.57
CA VAL A 125 8.16 -35.08 70.60
C VAL A 125 8.11 -35.75 69.21
N ARG A 126 7.73 -37.03 69.17
CA ARG A 126 7.89 -37.91 68.00
C ARG A 126 6.97 -37.60 66.82
N ILE A 127 7.46 -37.96 65.64
CA ILE A 127 6.78 -37.89 64.34
C ILE A 127 5.56 -38.82 64.28
N GLN A 128 4.43 -38.29 63.81
CA GLN A 128 3.50 -38.99 62.93
C GLN A 128 3.04 -38.00 61.84
N HIS A 129 2.79 -38.50 60.63
CA HIS A 129 2.41 -37.66 59.49
C HIS A 129 0.89 -37.48 59.40
N ASP A 130 0.42 -36.25 59.55
CA ASP A 130 -0.86 -35.82 59.00
C ASP A 130 -0.66 -35.19 57.60
N PRO A 131 -1.62 -35.34 56.68
CA PRO A 131 -1.56 -34.70 55.37
C PRO A 131 -1.82 -33.18 55.47
N PRO A 132 -1.23 -32.35 54.60
CA PRO A 132 -1.55 -30.92 54.55
C PRO A 132 -3.03 -30.72 54.21
N ALA A 133 -3.69 -29.83 54.95
CA ALA A 133 -5.11 -29.55 54.80
C ALA A 133 -5.43 -29.00 53.39
N GLN A 134 -6.61 -29.32 52.88
CA GLN A 134 -7.10 -28.79 51.61
C GLN A 134 -7.19 -27.25 51.66
N PRO A 135 -6.83 -26.53 50.59
CA PRO A 135 -7.01 -25.09 50.53
C PRO A 135 -8.50 -24.75 50.65
N ILE A 136 -8.82 -23.78 51.50
CA ILE A 136 -10.19 -23.32 51.69
C ILE A 136 -10.69 -22.72 50.38
N LEU A 137 -11.66 -23.40 49.75
CA LEU A 137 -12.41 -22.87 48.62
C LEU A 137 -13.18 -21.63 49.09
N VAL A 138 -12.63 -20.46 48.81
CA VAL A 138 -13.41 -19.22 48.76
C VAL A 138 -14.46 -19.44 47.67
N PRO A 139 -15.77 -19.45 48.00
CA PRO A 139 -16.79 -19.66 46.99
C PRO A 139 -16.72 -18.54 45.96
N PRO A 140 -17.01 -18.81 44.67
CA PRO A 140 -17.03 -17.76 43.66
C PRO A 140 -18.00 -16.66 44.11
N VAL A 141 -17.57 -15.40 43.99
CA VAL A 141 -18.44 -14.25 44.25
C VAL A 141 -19.62 -14.38 43.30
N GLN A 142 -20.78 -14.79 43.84
CA GLN A 142 -22.03 -14.78 43.09
C GLN A 142 -22.29 -13.32 42.72
N GLN A 143 -22.06 -13.00 41.45
CA GLN A 143 -22.56 -11.76 40.88
C GLN A 143 -24.06 -11.77 41.13
N GLN A 144 -24.54 -10.86 41.99
CA GLN A 144 -25.97 -10.59 42.06
C GLN A 144 -26.40 -10.28 40.62
N PRO A 145 -27.49 -10.91 40.10
CA PRO A 145 -27.98 -10.56 38.78
C PRO A 145 -28.25 -9.06 38.81
N ALA A 146 -27.53 -8.31 37.97
CA ALA A 146 -27.72 -6.87 37.88
C ALA A 146 -29.21 -6.62 37.65
N ASN A 147 -29.81 -5.72 38.44
CA ASN A 147 -31.20 -5.30 38.24
C ASN A 147 -31.41 -5.09 36.75
N PRO A 148 -32.40 -5.75 36.11
CA PRO A 148 -32.53 -5.73 34.66
C PRO A 148 -32.59 -4.28 34.23
N LEU A 149 -31.60 -3.86 33.43
CA LEU A 149 -31.48 -2.48 32.98
C LEU A 149 -32.85 -2.05 32.45
N PRO A 150 -33.43 -0.93 32.95
CA PRO A 150 -34.79 -0.56 32.61
C PRO A 150 -34.88 -0.51 31.09
N GLN A 151 -35.77 -1.33 30.50
CA GLN A 151 -35.74 -1.60 29.07
C GLN A 151 -35.69 -0.28 28.31
N PRO A 152 -34.72 -0.09 27.38
CA PRO A 152 -34.47 1.20 26.76
C PRO A 152 -35.76 1.66 26.07
N VAL A 153 -36.41 2.67 26.65
CA VAL A 153 -37.79 3.00 26.35
C VAL A 153 -37.89 3.42 24.88
N ALA A 154 -38.46 2.56 24.04
CA ALA A 154 -38.39 2.69 22.58
C ALA A 154 -38.83 4.07 22.06
N ASP A 155 -38.18 4.54 20.99
CA ASP A 155 -38.50 5.80 20.33
C ASP A 155 -39.90 5.74 19.72
N THR A 156 -40.73 6.73 20.07
CA THR A 156 -42.14 6.81 19.64
C THR A 156 -42.32 7.60 18.35
N GLU A 157 -41.33 8.44 18.02
CA GLU A 157 -41.31 9.32 16.85
C GLU A 157 -39.96 9.13 16.16
N TRP A 158 -39.99 9.16 14.83
CA TRP A 158 -38.83 8.92 13.96
C TRP A 158 -38.81 9.95 12.84
N HIS A 159 -37.65 10.52 12.59
CA HIS A 159 -37.47 11.55 11.57
C HIS A 159 -36.43 11.10 10.53
N PRO A 160 -36.62 11.39 9.23
CA PRO A 160 -35.56 11.22 8.24
C PRO A 160 -34.36 12.09 8.63
N VAL A 161 -33.17 11.56 8.46
CA VAL A 161 -31.95 12.34 8.61
C VAL A 161 -31.81 13.28 7.40
N PHE A 162 -31.48 14.55 7.66
CA PHE A 162 -31.52 15.62 6.67
C PHE A 162 -30.51 15.45 5.52
N VAL A 163 -30.86 16.03 4.36
CA VAL A 163 -30.03 16.03 3.15
C VAL A 163 -28.79 16.90 3.35
N ILE A 164 -27.66 16.48 2.77
CA ILE A 164 -26.40 17.24 2.79
C ILE A 164 -26.55 18.51 1.95
N ASP A 165 -26.50 19.65 2.62
CA ASP A 165 -26.48 20.98 1.99
C ASP A 165 -25.06 21.35 1.54
N VAL A 166 -24.65 20.70 0.44
CA VAL A 166 -23.54 21.05 -0.44
C VAL A 166 -23.99 20.75 -1.87
N ILE A 167 -23.72 21.67 -2.80
CA ILE A 167 -24.02 21.46 -4.22
C ILE A 167 -23.01 20.45 -4.80
N THR A 168 -23.51 19.39 -5.46
CA THR A 168 -22.70 18.27 -5.99
C THR A 168 -21.65 18.76 -7.02
N PRO A 169 -20.46 18.14 -7.14
CA PRO A 169 -19.41 18.64 -8.03
C PRO A 169 -19.89 18.69 -9.49
N GLY A 170 -19.82 19.87 -10.11
CA GLY A 170 -20.25 20.12 -11.48
C GLY A 170 -21.76 20.33 -11.68
N ALA A 171 -22.58 20.35 -10.62
CA ALA A 171 -24.04 20.51 -10.75
C ALA A 171 -24.50 21.93 -11.14
N GLU A 172 -23.61 22.93 -11.08
CA GLU A 172 -23.86 24.31 -11.56
C GLU A 172 -23.36 24.55 -12.99
N VAL A 173 -22.84 23.52 -13.66
CA VAL A 173 -22.43 23.64 -15.06
C VAL A 173 -23.68 23.54 -15.92
N GLU A 174 -24.01 24.64 -16.59
CA GLU A 174 -25.12 24.72 -17.54
C GLU A 174 -25.08 23.58 -18.55
N ALA A 175 -26.25 23.08 -18.98
CA ALA A 175 -26.36 21.89 -19.82
C ALA A 175 -25.60 22.01 -21.15
N GLU A 176 -25.38 23.23 -21.64
CA GLU A 176 -24.62 23.55 -22.85
C GLU A 176 -23.08 23.53 -22.64
N ASP A 177 -22.60 23.74 -21.41
CA ASP A 177 -21.18 23.74 -21.04
C ASP A 177 -20.69 22.39 -20.46
N LEU A 178 -21.61 21.44 -20.22
CA LEU A 178 -21.28 20.10 -19.74
C LEU A 178 -20.29 19.39 -20.68
N PRO A 179 -19.26 18.70 -20.14
CA PRO A 179 -18.29 17.98 -20.97
C PRO A 179 -18.96 16.88 -21.80
N THR A 180 -18.69 16.87 -23.11
CA THR A 180 -19.15 15.83 -24.03
C THR A 180 -18.65 14.46 -23.57
N LEU A 181 -19.57 13.58 -23.19
CA LEU A 181 -19.27 12.21 -22.75
C LEU A 181 -19.16 11.26 -23.96
N GLY A 182 -18.26 10.27 -23.86
CA GLY A 182 -18.03 9.29 -24.92
C GLY A 182 -16.93 9.72 -25.90
N ASN A 183 -17.24 9.75 -27.20
CA ASN A 183 -16.25 10.00 -28.25
C ASN A 183 -15.77 11.46 -28.26
N ALA A 184 -14.44 11.65 -28.38
CA ALA A 184 -13.83 12.98 -28.45
C ALA A 184 -14.35 13.78 -29.67
N PRO A 185 -14.82 15.03 -29.51
CA PRO A 185 -15.33 15.85 -30.62
C PRO A 185 -14.37 15.99 -31.80
N ALA A 186 -13.06 15.94 -31.54
CA ALA A 186 -12.02 15.95 -32.57
C ALA A 186 -12.12 14.79 -33.56
N PHE A 187 -12.73 13.64 -33.24
CA PHE A 187 -12.83 12.51 -34.19
C PHE A 187 -13.60 12.84 -35.47
N GLY A 188 -14.50 13.84 -35.44
CA GLY A 188 -15.15 14.39 -36.64
C GLY A 188 -14.28 15.34 -37.48
N GLU A 189 -13.08 15.69 -37.01
CA GLU A 189 -12.12 16.55 -37.72
C GLU A 189 -11.07 15.70 -38.47
N GLN A 190 -10.46 16.26 -39.52
CA GLN A 190 -9.46 15.54 -40.33
C GLN A 190 -8.24 15.12 -39.49
N ALA A 191 -7.67 13.94 -39.78
CA ALA A 191 -6.53 13.38 -39.05
C ALA A 191 -5.31 14.33 -38.94
N CYS A 192 -5.05 15.17 -39.93
CA CYS A 192 -3.98 16.19 -39.89
C CYS A 192 -4.18 17.23 -38.77
N ILE A 193 -5.43 17.63 -38.53
CA ILE A 193 -5.83 18.57 -37.47
C ILE A 193 -5.75 17.88 -36.11
N ARG A 194 -6.23 16.63 -36.00
CA ARG A 194 -6.12 15.80 -34.78
C ARG A 194 -4.65 15.60 -34.38
N ILE A 195 -3.76 15.36 -35.36
CA ILE A 195 -2.31 15.28 -35.15
C ILE A 195 -1.73 16.62 -34.66
N ALA A 196 -2.18 17.77 -35.17
CA ALA A 196 -1.75 19.08 -34.68
C ALA A 196 -2.17 19.32 -33.21
N TYR A 197 -3.41 18.99 -32.84
CA TYR A 197 -3.87 19.03 -31.45
C TYR A 197 -3.04 18.09 -30.56
N LEU A 198 -2.85 16.84 -30.98
CA LEU A 198 -2.09 15.83 -30.23
C LEU A 198 -0.65 16.31 -29.98
N ASN A 199 0.07 16.76 -31.01
CA ASN A 199 1.45 17.26 -30.85
C ASN A 199 1.55 18.40 -29.82
N ALA A 200 0.60 19.33 -29.81
CA ALA A 200 0.58 20.44 -28.86
C ALA A 200 0.28 19.97 -27.43
N VAL A 201 -0.71 19.09 -27.24
CA VAL A 201 -1.04 18.54 -25.91
C VAL A 201 0.08 17.64 -25.38
N LEU A 202 0.69 16.81 -26.22
CA LEU A 202 1.87 16.01 -25.89
C LEU A 202 3.04 16.88 -25.42
N GLY A 203 3.31 17.95 -26.18
CA GLY A 203 4.33 18.93 -25.83
C GLY A 203 4.11 19.49 -24.43
N ASN A 204 2.89 19.94 -24.13
CA ASN A 204 2.57 20.52 -22.82
C ASN A 204 2.58 19.52 -21.66
N VAL A 205 1.95 18.35 -21.84
CA VAL A 205 1.67 17.41 -20.72
C VAL A 205 2.85 16.48 -20.45
N TYR A 206 3.56 16.02 -21.48
CA TYR A 206 4.59 14.97 -21.36
C TYR A 206 6.01 15.45 -21.69
N ALA A 207 6.16 16.61 -22.36
CA ALA A 207 7.47 17.20 -22.69
C ALA A 207 7.74 18.55 -21.98
N ASN A 208 6.95 18.92 -20.98
CA ASN A 208 7.07 20.14 -20.16
C ASN A 208 7.06 21.48 -20.95
N MET A 209 6.45 21.54 -22.15
CA MET A 209 6.26 22.81 -22.85
C MET A 209 5.27 23.71 -22.10
N SER A 210 5.55 25.01 -22.05
CA SER A 210 4.59 25.98 -21.52
C SER A 210 3.33 26.06 -22.40
N VAL A 211 2.22 26.55 -21.83
CA VAL A 211 0.96 26.76 -22.57
C VAL A 211 1.18 27.65 -23.80
N VAL A 212 2.07 28.64 -23.70
CA VAL A 212 2.47 29.52 -24.81
C VAL A 212 3.21 28.72 -25.89
N GLN A 213 4.26 27.98 -25.53
CA GLN A 213 5.06 27.18 -26.48
C GLN A 213 4.21 26.15 -27.22
N ALA A 214 3.38 25.40 -26.50
CA ALA A 214 2.48 24.41 -27.09
C ALA A 214 1.40 25.06 -27.98
N THR A 215 0.90 26.25 -27.63
CA THR A 215 0.00 27.02 -28.50
C THR A 215 0.72 27.53 -29.75
N THR A 216 1.99 27.96 -29.66
CA THR A 216 2.79 28.33 -30.84
C THR A 216 3.03 27.14 -31.76
N VAL A 217 3.30 25.95 -31.22
CA VAL A 217 3.43 24.70 -32.01
C VAL A 217 2.11 24.35 -32.71
N LEU A 218 0.97 24.47 -32.01
CA LEU A 218 -0.35 24.28 -32.60
C LEU A 218 -0.62 25.26 -33.75
N VAL A 219 -0.47 26.55 -33.49
CA VAL A 219 -0.72 27.63 -34.45
C VAL A 219 0.16 27.46 -35.69
N GLY A 220 1.47 27.30 -35.53
CA GLY A 220 2.38 27.11 -36.67
C GLY A 220 2.14 25.83 -37.48
N THR A 221 1.61 24.77 -36.84
CA THR A 221 1.20 23.55 -37.55
C THR A 221 -0.07 23.79 -38.37
N LEU A 222 -1.05 24.52 -37.80
CA LEU A 222 -2.28 24.89 -38.52
C LEU A 222 -2.01 25.89 -39.66
N ASP A 223 -1.14 26.89 -39.45
CA ASP A 223 -0.74 27.86 -40.47
C ASP A 223 -0.11 27.17 -41.69
N ALA A 224 0.71 26.13 -41.48
CA ALA A 224 1.29 25.34 -42.55
C ALA A 224 0.25 24.50 -43.32
N LEU A 225 -0.80 24.02 -42.65
CA LEU A 225 -1.93 23.33 -43.29
C LEU A 225 -2.87 24.30 -44.02
N GLU A 226 -3.02 25.53 -43.51
CA GLU A 226 -3.82 26.59 -44.14
C GLU A 226 -3.14 27.09 -45.42
N ALA A 227 -1.83 27.35 -45.38
CA ALA A 227 -1.02 27.67 -46.56
C ALA A 227 -0.98 26.53 -47.59
N GLY A 228 -1.22 25.28 -47.17
CA GLY A 228 -1.38 24.11 -48.04
C GLY A 228 -2.80 23.91 -48.59
N GLY A 229 -3.78 24.71 -48.18
CA GLY A 229 -5.19 24.57 -48.59
C GLY A 229 -5.90 23.34 -48.00
N ILE A 230 -5.45 22.82 -46.85
CA ILE A 230 -5.91 21.56 -46.26
C ILE A 230 -7.00 21.77 -45.19
N LEU A 231 -7.01 22.94 -44.52
CA LEU A 231 -7.97 23.22 -43.45
C LEU A 231 -9.40 23.42 -44.00
N PRO A 232 -10.44 22.85 -43.34
CA PRO A 232 -11.83 23.04 -43.73
C PRO A 232 -12.38 24.39 -43.24
N ASP A 233 -13.29 24.97 -44.01
CA ASP A 233 -14.05 26.17 -43.60
C ASP A 233 -14.90 25.92 -42.35
N HIS A 234 -15.46 24.72 -42.21
CA HIS A 234 -16.32 24.31 -41.09
C HIS A 234 -16.14 22.80 -40.78
N PRO A 235 -16.07 22.39 -39.50
CA PRO A 235 -15.83 23.24 -38.33
C PRO A 235 -14.42 23.83 -38.36
N LYS A 236 -14.26 25.10 -37.97
CA LYS A 236 -12.95 25.76 -38.00
C LYS A 236 -11.99 25.14 -36.96
N PRO A 237 -10.75 24.79 -37.33
CA PRO A 237 -9.76 24.25 -36.40
C PRO A 237 -9.45 25.21 -35.26
N VAL A 238 -9.32 24.68 -34.04
CA VAL A 238 -9.12 25.51 -32.84
C VAL A 238 -7.66 25.87 -32.64
N ARG A 239 -7.38 27.16 -32.43
CA ARG A 239 -6.02 27.74 -32.41
C ARG A 239 -5.46 28.00 -31.00
N THR A 240 -6.08 27.47 -29.94
CA THR A 240 -5.55 27.53 -28.56
C THR A 240 -5.34 26.13 -27.98
N LEU A 241 -4.35 25.97 -27.10
CA LEU A 241 -4.11 24.70 -26.42
C LEU A 241 -5.30 24.21 -25.59
N GLN A 242 -6.02 25.11 -24.91
CA GLN A 242 -7.17 24.71 -24.09
C GLN A 242 -8.33 24.21 -24.97
N SER A 243 -8.65 24.93 -26.05
CA SER A 243 -9.66 24.49 -27.01
C SER A 243 -9.25 23.16 -27.67
N ALA A 244 -7.97 22.95 -27.98
CA ALA A 244 -7.47 21.68 -28.50
C ALA A 244 -7.57 20.53 -27.49
N LYS A 245 -7.31 20.78 -26.19
CA LYS A 245 -7.59 19.81 -25.12
C LYS A 245 -9.08 19.46 -25.07
N ARG A 246 -9.99 20.44 -25.11
CA ARG A 246 -11.45 20.19 -25.13
C ARG A 246 -11.88 19.36 -26.35
N ARG A 247 -11.40 19.70 -27.55
CA ARG A 247 -11.70 18.91 -28.77
C ARG A 247 -11.20 17.46 -28.65
N LEU A 248 -10.03 17.23 -28.06
CA LEU A 248 -9.51 15.88 -27.80
C LEU A 248 -10.13 15.17 -26.58
N GLY A 249 -11.04 15.79 -25.82
CA GLY A 249 -11.54 15.23 -24.56
C GLY A 249 -10.50 15.19 -23.42
N LEU A 250 -9.45 16.01 -23.49
CA LEU A 250 -8.30 16.01 -22.55
C LEU A 250 -8.26 17.24 -21.61
N ASP A 251 -9.31 18.06 -21.55
CA ASP A 251 -9.40 19.23 -20.65
C ASP A 251 -9.95 18.80 -19.27
N ALA A 252 -9.06 18.29 -18.41
CA ALA A 252 -9.43 17.78 -17.09
C ALA A 252 -10.11 18.82 -16.17
N ASP A 253 -9.92 20.13 -16.40
CA ASP A 253 -10.63 21.18 -15.66
C ASP A 253 -12.16 21.15 -15.92
N GLN A 254 -12.65 20.53 -17.00
CA GLN A 254 -14.10 20.33 -17.20
C GLN A 254 -14.75 19.35 -16.19
N PHE A 255 -13.94 18.58 -15.45
CA PHE A 255 -14.40 17.61 -14.47
C PHE A 255 -14.02 17.98 -13.02
N ILE A 256 -13.38 19.14 -12.80
CA ILE A 256 -12.88 19.57 -11.49
C ILE A 256 -13.66 20.77 -10.99
N THR A 257 -14.50 20.56 -9.97
CA THR A 257 -15.04 21.65 -9.16
C THR A 257 -13.95 22.10 -8.19
N LYS A 258 -13.62 23.39 -8.24
CA LYS A 258 -12.74 24.03 -7.26
C LYS A 258 -13.65 24.70 -6.25
N TYR A 259 -14.10 23.94 -5.26
CA TYR A 259 -14.86 24.53 -4.17
C TYR A 259 -13.96 25.54 -3.47
N VAL A 260 -14.44 26.75 -3.28
CA VAL A 260 -13.83 27.69 -2.37
C VAL A 260 -14.22 27.27 -0.97
N VAL A 261 -13.26 27.21 -0.05
CA VAL A 261 -13.55 26.79 1.33
C VAL A 261 -13.13 27.86 2.32
N CYS A 262 -13.92 28.04 3.38
CA CYS A 262 -13.55 28.88 4.51
C CYS A 262 -12.21 28.37 5.10
N PRO A 263 -11.13 29.17 5.19
CA PRO A 263 -9.84 28.71 5.68
C PRO A 263 -9.87 28.11 7.10
N SER A 264 -10.83 28.54 7.93
CA SER A 264 -10.97 28.08 9.33
C SER A 264 -11.74 26.76 9.44
N CYS A 265 -12.98 26.69 8.97
CA CYS A 265 -13.83 25.50 9.15
C CYS A 265 -13.92 24.59 7.90
N TRP A 266 -13.46 25.07 6.74
CA TRP A 266 -13.53 24.43 5.42
C TRP A 266 -14.96 24.10 4.93
N LYS A 267 -15.99 24.85 5.36
CA LYS A 267 -17.30 24.74 4.68
C LYS A 267 -17.15 25.11 3.20
N HIS A 268 -17.80 24.31 2.36
CA HIS A 268 -17.69 24.38 0.92
C HIS A 268 -18.65 25.42 0.33
N TYR A 269 -18.12 26.24 -0.57
CA TYR A 269 -18.85 27.17 -1.41
C TYR A 269 -18.46 26.93 -2.87
N THR A 270 -19.43 26.90 -3.76
CA THR A 270 -19.15 26.82 -5.19
C THR A 270 -18.65 28.16 -5.76
N PRO A 271 -18.06 28.17 -6.96
CA PRO A 271 -17.74 29.42 -7.65
C PRO A 271 -18.95 30.33 -7.90
N HIS A 272 -20.16 29.78 -8.13
CA HIS A 272 -21.38 30.56 -8.28
C HIS A 272 -21.79 31.20 -6.96
N GLN A 273 -21.92 30.42 -5.88
CA GLN A 273 -22.22 30.91 -4.54
C GLN A 273 -21.24 32.01 -4.10
N VAL A 274 -19.93 31.82 -4.34
CA VAL A 274 -18.91 32.84 -4.05
C VAL A 274 -19.05 34.11 -4.89
N SER A 275 -19.71 34.07 -6.05
CA SER A 275 -20.02 35.29 -6.81
C SER A 275 -21.24 36.05 -6.24
N GLU A 276 -22.20 35.33 -5.66
CA GLU A 276 -23.47 35.87 -5.13
C GLU A 276 -23.38 36.36 -3.68
N LEU A 277 -22.50 35.78 -2.85
CA LEU A 277 -22.35 36.14 -1.43
C LEU A 277 -22.32 37.66 -1.20
N GLU A 278 -23.13 38.16 -0.27
CA GLU A 278 -23.17 39.59 0.09
C GLU A 278 -21.87 40.05 0.79
N SER A 279 -21.19 39.12 1.48
CA SER A 279 -20.02 39.37 2.32
C SER A 279 -18.96 38.27 2.12
N PRO A 280 -17.66 38.57 2.29
CA PRO A 280 -16.61 37.56 2.31
C PRO A 280 -16.57 36.71 3.59
N SER A 281 -17.41 36.99 4.60
CA SER A 281 -17.49 36.18 5.83
C SER A 281 -18.02 34.77 5.59
N CYS A 282 -17.58 33.81 6.41
CA CYS A 282 -18.18 32.48 6.48
C CYS A 282 -19.67 32.56 6.83
N THR A 283 -20.49 31.71 6.20
CA THR A 283 -21.93 31.60 6.49
C THR A 283 -22.26 30.59 7.60
N VAL A 284 -21.26 29.91 8.17
CA VAL A 284 -21.46 28.95 9.26
C VAL A 284 -21.44 29.70 10.59
N GLU A 285 -22.41 29.41 11.45
CA GLU A 285 -22.51 29.98 12.79
C GLU A 285 -21.21 29.78 13.59
N ASP A 286 -20.89 30.79 14.40
CA ASP A 286 -19.66 30.96 15.18
C ASP A 286 -18.34 30.83 14.40
N CYS A 287 -18.36 30.95 13.06
CA CYS A 287 -17.14 30.91 12.24
C CYS A 287 -16.67 32.31 11.80
N SER A 288 -15.59 32.79 12.43
CA SER A 288 -14.92 34.06 12.10
C SER A 288 -14.08 34.06 10.81
N GLY A 289 -14.13 32.98 10.01
CA GLY A 289 -13.31 32.83 8.82
C GLY A 289 -13.75 33.70 7.64
N VAL A 290 -12.80 34.05 6.76
CA VAL A 290 -13.03 34.87 5.56
C VAL A 290 -12.75 34.02 4.32
N ILE A 291 -13.73 33.93 3.42
CA ILE A 291 -13.77 33.02 2.27
C ILE A 291 -12.90 33.53 1.11
N TYR A 292 -13.00 34.82 0.80
CA TYR A 292 -12.32 35.46 -0.33
C TYR A 292 -11.84 36.88 -0.01
N THR A 293 -10.85 37.34 -0.78
CA THR A 293 -10.46 38.76 -0.86
C THR A 293 -10.90 39.35 -2.21
N THR A 294 -10.87 40.67 -2.36
CA THR A 294 -11.19 41.36 -3.62
C THR A 294 -9.95 41.99 -4.25
N SER A 295 -9.78 41.78 -5.55
CA SER A 295 -8.69 42.35 -6.35
C SER A 295 -9.25 43.17 -7.50
N THR A 296 -8.67 44.35 -7.73
CA THR A 296 -9.18 45.32 -8.72
C THR A 296 -8.32 45.30 -9.98
N HIS A 297 -8.87 44.82 -11.09
CA HIS A 297 -8.20 44.85 -12.39
C HIS A 297 -8.74 45.99 -13.26
N SER A 298 -7.84 46.86 -13.71
CA SER A 298 -8.14 48.07 -14.50
C SER A 298 -7.69 47.91 -15.95
N ASN A 299 -8.53 47.30 -16.79
CA ASN A 299 -8.23 47.03 -18.21
C ASN A 299 -8.42 48.28 -19.10
N GLY A 300 -7.96 49.44 -18.64
CA GLY A 300 -7.98 50.73 -19.36
C GLY A 300 -9.35 51.36 -19.65
N ARG A 301 -10.45 50.60 -19.57
CA ARG A 301 -11.83 51.08 -19.84
C ARG A 301 -12.90 50.62 -18.85
N VAL A 302 -12.66 49.53 -18.11
CA VAL A 302 -13.57 49.01 -17.07
C VAL A 302 -12.74 48.59 -15.86
N THR A 303 -13.23 48.92 -14.67
CA THR A 303 -12.69 48.46 -13.39
C THR A 303 -13.46 47.21 -12.97
N GLN A 304 -12.84 46.04 -13.06
CA GLN A 304 -13.46 44.78 -12.61
C GLN A 304 -12.96 44.39 -11.22
N ILE A 305 -13.88 44.17 -10.31
CA ILE A 305 -13.61 43.60 -8.98
C ILE A 305 -13.67 42.07 -9.12
N LYS A 306 -12.52 41.41 -8.97
CA LYS A 306 -12.40 39.96 -8.97
C LYS A 306 -12.37 39.46 -7.52
N ARG A 307 -13.30 38.58 -7.16
CA ARG A 307 -13.24 37.80 -5.92
C ARG A 307 -12.15 36.73 -6.08
N VAL A 308 -11.24 36.63 -5.10
CA VAL A 308 -10.10 35.71 -5.11
C VAL A 308 -10.15 34.85 -3.84
N PRO A 309 -10.29 33.53 -3.94
CA PRO A 309 -10.44 32.65 -2.78
C PRO A 309 -9.16 32.58 -1.95
N PHE A 310 -9.30 32.42 -0.63
CA PHE A 310 -8.14 32.15 0.26
C PHE A 310 -7.73 30.67 0.27
N LYS A 311 -8.69 29.75 0.13
CA LYS A 311 -8.42 28.31 0.05
C LYS A 311 -9.42 27.64 -0.89
N VAL A 312 -8.98 26.61 -1.62
CA VAL A 312 -9.84 25.77 -2.46
C VAL A 312 -9.65 24.28 -2.15
N VAL A 313 -10.75 23.51 -2.22
CA VAL A 313 -10.74 22.04 -2.28
C VAL A 313 -11.06 21.62 -3.71
N PRO A 314 -10.11 20.99 -4.44
CA PRO A 314 -10.38 20.39 -5.74
C PRO A 314 -11.14 19.07 -5.57
N ALA A 315 -12.27 18.94 -6.26
CA ALA A 315 -13.14 17.77 -6.22
C ALA A 315 -13.70 17.40 -7.59
N THR A 316 -14.12 16.14 -7.75
CA THR A 316 -14.81 15.61 -8.93
C THR A 316 -15.97 14.72 -8.50
N SER A 317 -17.00 14.62 -9.35
CA SER A 317 -18.19 13.82 -9.07
C SER A 317 -17.92 12.34 -9.31
N ILE A 318 -18.30 11.50 -8.34
CA ILE A 318 -18.31 10.05 -8.44
C ILE A 318 -19.25 9.63 -9.58
N ILE A 319 -20.45 10.22 -9.64
CA ILE A 319 -21.48 9.87 -10.63
C ILE A 319 -21.00 10.20 -12.05
N GLN A 320 -20.41 11.38 -12.28
CA GLN A 320 -19.89 11.76 -13.60
C GLN A 320 -18.62 10.95 -13.97
N THR A 321 -17.80 10.57 -12.97
CA THR A 321 -16.67 9.67 -13.19
C THR A 321 -17.15 8.26 -13.60
N LEU A 322 -18.16 7.71 -12.92
CA LEU A 322 -18.77 6.43 -13.27
C LEU A 322 -19.40 6.49 -14.67
N ARG A 323 -20.14 7.54 -15.02
CA ARG A 323 -20.69 7.74 -16.38
C ARG A 323 -19.60 7.70 -17.46
N ARG A 324 -18.44 8.33 -17.23
CA ARG A 324 -17.27 8.17 -18.11
C ARG A 324 -16.75 6.74 -18.16
N PHE A 325 -16.67 6.05 -17.02
CA PHE A 325 -16.15 4.69 -16.95
C PHE A 325 -17.06 3.68 -17.68
N PHE A 326 -18.39 3.78 -17.54
CA PHE A 326 -19.36 2.92 -18.25
C PHE A 326 -19.36 3.12 -19.77
N LEU A 327 -18.97 4.29 -20.26
CA LEU A 327 -18.76 4.58 -21.69
C LEU A 327 -17.41 4.09 -22.24
N ARG A 328 -16.59 3.39 -21.45
CA ARG A 328 -15.35 2.76 -21.94
C ARG A 328 -15.64 1.38 -22.57
N PRO A 329 -15.09 1.08 -23.76
CA PRO A 329 -15.15 -0.26 -24.36
C PRO A 329 -14.79 -1.37 -23.36
N GLY A 330 -15.73 -2.30 -23.14
CA GLY A 330 -15.52 -3.48 -22.29
C GLY A 330 -15.53 -3.26 -20.76
N PHE A 331 -15.57 -2.02 -20.24
CA PHE A 331 -15.54 -1.79 -18.78
C PHE A 331 -16.73 -2.45 -18.06
N ALA A 332 -17.95 -2.22 -18.56
CA ALA A 332 -19.16 -2.85 -18.01
C ALA A 332 -19.16 -4.39 -18.11
N LYS A 333 -18.35 -4.96 -19.02
CA LYS A 333 -18.16 -6.42 -19.16
C LYS A 333 -17.07 -6.96 -18.22
N SER A 334 -16.13 -6.12 -17.76
CA SER A 334 -15.12 -6.50 -16.75
C SER A 334 -15.65 -6.50 -15.31
N LEU A 335 -16.72 -5.74 -15.02
CA LEU A 335 -17.40 -5.77 -13.73
C LEU A 335 -18.09 -7.11 -13.48
N ARG A 336 -17.73 -7.80 -12.39
CA ARG A 336 -18.36 -9.05 -11.93
C ARG A 336 -19.89 -8.91 -11.89
N ASP A 337 -20.59 -9.92 -12.39
CA ASP A 337 -22.05 -10.04 -12.24
C ASP A 337 -22.35 -10.82 -10.95
N ASN A 338 -22.94 -10.12 -9.97
CA ASN A 338 -23.17 -10.69 -8.64
C ASN A 338 -24.55 -11.35 -8.50
N ARG A 339 -25.41 -11.32 -9.53
CA ARG A 339 -26.80 -11.81 -9.47
C ARG A 339 -26.94 -13.33 -9.30
N GLN A 340 -25.83 -14.05 -9.32
CA GLN A 340 -25.72 -15.50 -9.06
C GLN A 340 -24.63 -15.79 -8.01
N HIS A 341 -24.22 -14.79 -7.21
CA HIS A 341 -23.33 -14.98 -6.07
C HIS A 341 -24.07 -15.76 -4.96
N ILE A 342 -23.35 -16.68 -4.33
CA ILE A 342 -23.84 -17.47 -3.20
C ILE A 342 -23.34 -16.78 -1.92
N PRO A 343 -24.22 -16.28 -1.04
CA PRO A 343 -23.81 -15.59 0.17
C PRO A 343 -23.21 -16.54 1.21
N ASN A 344 -22.33 -16.03 2.07
CA ASN A 344 -21.78 -16.71 3.25
C ASN A 344 -21.11 -18.09 2.95
N GLN A 345 -20.47 -18.27 1.79
CA GLN A 345 -19.73 -19.52 1.52
C GLN A 345 -18.61 -19.77 2.54
N ASN A 346 -18.05 -18.70 3.13
CA ASN A 346 -17.07 -18.75 4.20
C ASN A 346 -17.63 -19.07 5.60
N ASP A 347 -18.87 -19.57 5.68
CA ASP A 347 -19.40 -20.25 6.85
C ASP A 347 -18.96 -21.73 6.90
N ASP A 348 -18.56 -22.32 5.77
CA ASP A 348 -17.73 -23.55 5.74
C ASP A 348 -16.29 -23.15 6.05
N GLU A 349 -15.70 -23.74 7.11
CA GLU A 349 -14.35 -23.38 7.53
C GLU A 349 -13.26 -23.80 6.53
N ASN A 350 -13.58 -24.70 5.59
CA ASN A 350 -12.70 -25.19 4.54
C ASN A 350 -12.86 -24.42 3.21
N PHE A 351 -13.84 -23.51 3.10
CA PHE A 351 -14.03 -22.72 1.89
C PHE A 351 -12.86 -21.73 1.71
N VAL A 352 -12.08 -21.94 0.65
CA VAL A 352 -10.95 -21.08 0.31
C VAL A 352 -11.46 -19.78 -0.32
N MET A 353 -11.42 -18.70 0.45
CA MET A 353 -11.72 -17.36 -0.03
C MET A 353 -10.58 -16.85 -0.91
N HIS A 354 -10.91 -16.23 -2.03
CA HIS A 354 -9.97 -15.73 -3.02
C HIS A 354 -9.85 -14.21 -2.98
N ASP A 355 -10.93 -13.47 -2.72
CA ASP A 355 -10.95 -12.00 -2.71
C ASP A 355 -12.06 -11.40 -1.83
N ILE A 356 -12.18 -10.07 -1.82
CA ILE A 356 -13.20 -9.33 -1.03
C ILE A 356 -14.63 -9.85 -1.25
N TYR A 357 -14.95 -10.32 -2.47
CA TYR A 357 -16.27 -10.84 -2.81
C TYR A 357 -16.64 -12.19 -2.17
N ASP A 358 -15.69 -12.81 -1.46
CA ASP A 358 -15.90 -14.05 -0.70
C ASP A 358 -16.12 -13.80 0.81
N GLY A 359 -15.97 -12.54 1.25
CA GLY A 359 -16.23 -12.10 2.62
C GLY A 359 -17.69 -11.70 2.84
N ARG A 360 -18.19 -11.87 4.08
CA ARG A 360 -19.60 -11.61 4.45
C ARG A 360 -20.05 -10.15 4.24
N CYS A 361 -19.14 -9.19 4.11
CA CYS A 361 -19.49 -7.79 3.81
C CYS A 361 -20.15 -7.64 2.44
N TRP A 362 -19.84 -8.54 1.49
CA TRP A 362 -20.30 -8.46 0.10
C TRP A 362 -21.82 -8.55 -0.04
N THR A 363 -22.53 -9.10 0.95
CA THR A 363 -24.00 -9.22 0.96
C THR A 363 -24.66 -8.38 2.07
N ARG A 364 -23.97 -7.38 2.63
CA ARG A 364 -24.47 -6.48 3.70
C ARG A 364 -24.82 -5.07 3.22
N SER A 365 -25.25 -4.97 1.96
CA SER A 365 -25.65 -3.73 1.32
C SER A 365 -27.02 -3.90 0.68
N ALA A 366 -27.99 -3.07 1.06
CA ALA A 366 -29.29 -2.97 0.39
C ALA A 366 -29.50 -1.57 -0.22
N THR A 367 -30.21 -1.54 -1.34
CA THR A 367 -30.60 -0.32 -2.08
C THR A 367 -31.91 0.26 -1.55
N HIS A 368 -32.27 1.47 -1.99
CA HIS A 368 -33.51 2.18 -1.64
C HIS A 368 -33.75 2.31 -0.13
N LEU A 369 -32.69 2.54 0.66
CA LEU A 369 -32.81 2.77 2.10
C LEU A 369 -32.75 4.26 2.45
N GLN A 370 -33.43 4.63 3.54
CA GLN A 370 -33.33 5.94 4.19
C GLN A 370 -32.92 5.75 5.65
N ARG A 371 -31.98 6.57 6.13
CA ARG A 371 -31.61 6.63 7.55
C ARG A 371 -32.58 7.51 8.33
N GLN A 372 -33.03 7.01 9.47
CA GLN A 372 -33.91 7.71 10.40
C GLN A 372 -33.33 7.74 11.81
N ILE A 373 -33.58 8.84 12.52
CA ILE A 373 -33.24 9.01 13.93
C ILE A 373 -34.51 9.16 14.76
N GLY A 374 -34.57 8.41 15.87
CA GLY A 374 -35.67 8.43 16.81
C GLY A 374 -35.58 9.59 17.80
N ASN A 375 -36.69 9.93 18.45
CA ASN A 375 -36.77 11.02 19.43
C ASN A 375 -35.89 10.84 20.68
N LYS A 376 -35.30 9.66 20.90
CA LYS A 376 -34.33 9.37 21.97
C LYS A 376 -32.93 9.05 21.43
N GLY A 377 -32.67 9.36 20.16
CA GLY A 377 -31.36 9.29 19.53
C GLY A 377 -30.95 7.92 18.99
N ASN A 378 -31.80 6.89 19.08
CA ASN A 378 -31.52 5.62 18.40
C ASN A 378 -31.63 5.79 16.88
N VAL A 379 -30.84 5.04 16.12
CA VAL A 379 -30.71 5.18 14.66
C VAL A 379 -31.15 3.89 13.99
N ARG A 380 -31.88 4.01 12.87
CA ARG A 380 -32.28 2.88 12.03
C ARG A 380 -32.15 3.21 10.54
N ASP A 381 -32.02 2.17 9.72
CA ASP A 381 -32.23 2.25 8.28
C ASP A 381 -33.61 1.63 7.97
N VAL A 382 -34.38 2.22 7.06
CA VAL A 382 -35.73 1.78 6.64
C VAL A 382 -35.88 1.89 5.12
N PRO A 383 -36.91 1.27 4.50
CA PRO A 383 -37.28 1.58 3.12
C PRO A 383 -37.42 3.08 2.88
N ALA A 384 -36.95 3.55 1.73
CA ALA A 384 -37.17 4.91 1.27
C ALA A 384 -38.69 5.20 1.10
N PRO A 385 -39.11 6.48 1.18
CA PRO A 385 -40.43 6.88 0.72
C PRO A 385 -40.56 6.67 -0.79
N SER A 386 -41.80 6.75 -1.30
CA SER A 386 -42.08 6.73 -2.73
C SER A 386 -41.25 7.73 -3.53
N ASN A 387 -40.91 7.36 -4.76
CA ASN A 387 -40.33 8.27 -5.75
C ASN A 387 -41.38 9.31 -6.22
N GLU A 388 -40.97 10.19 -7.16
CA GLU A 388 -41.83 11.25 -7.69
C GLU A 388 -43.09 10.73 -8.40
N ASP A 389 -43.06 9.52 -8.95
CA ASP A 389 -44.22 8.82 -9.53
C ASP A 389 -45.18 8.22 -8.48
N GLY A 390 -44.87 8.35 -7.19
CA GLY A 390 -45.61 7.75 -6.08
C GLY A 390 -45.31 6.28 -5.82
N ILE A 391 -44.37 5.67 -6.57
CA ILE A 391 -44.00 4.26 -6.44
C ILE A 391 -42.98 4.08 -5.30
N GLN A 392 -43.35 3.31 -4.27
CA GLN A 392 -42.39 2.86 -3.26
C GLN A 392 -41.54 1.72 -3.84
N GLN A 393 -40.23 1.89 -3.80
CA GLN A 393 -39.27 0.89 -4.25
C GLN A 393 -38.81 0.06 -3.05
N GLU A 394 -39.10 -1.24 -3.07
CA GLU A 394 -38.71 -2.16 -2.00
C GLU A 394 -37.18 -2.31 -1.93
N PRO A 395 -36.56 -2.27 -0.73
CA PRO A 395 -35.13 -2.51 -0.60
C PRO A 395 -34.74 -3.90 -1.09
N THR A 396 -33.71 -3.93 -1.94
CA THR A 396 -33.14 -5.16 -2.50
C THR A 396 -31.64 -5.23 -2.24
N GLU A 397 -31.07 -6.43 -2.18
CA GLU A 397 -29.62 -6.59 -2.02
C GLU A 397 -28.89 -5.94 -3.19
N LEU A 398 -27.76 -5.27 -2.93
CA LEU A 398 -26.91 -4.65 -3.95
C LEU A 398 -26.48 -5.66 -5.03
N ASN A 399 -26.34 -6.94 -4.66
CA ASN A 399 -26.01 -8.04 -5.58
C ASN A 399 -27.14 -8.48 -6.52
N SER A 400 -28.40 -8.12 -6.25
CA SER A 400 -29.51 -8.40 -7.17
C SER A 400 -29.47 -7.51 -8.42
N HIS A 401 -28.71 -6.41 -8.37
CA HIS A 401 -28.49 -5.48 -9.48
C HIS A 401 -27.28 -5.88 -10.32
N ARG A 402 -27.41 -5.86 -11.66
CA ARG A 402 -26.29 -6.18 -12.57
C ARG A 402 -25.09 -5.24 -12.35
N TYR A 403 -25.35 -3.99 -11.97
CA TYR A 403 -24.35 -2.96 -11.73
C TYR A 403 -24.43 -2.43 -10.28
N GLY A 404 -24.56 -3.32 -9.30
CA GLY A 404 -24.35 -3.01 -7.89
C GLY A 404 -22.86 -2.91 -7.55
N LEU A 405 -22.35 -1.68 -7.39
CA LEU A 405 -20.93 -1.39 -7.20
C LEU A 405 -20.53 -1.33 -5.73
N HIS A 406 -19.58 -2.19 -5.36
CA HIS A 406 -19.03 -2.30 -4.02
C HIS A 406 -17.75 -1.46 -3.98
N LEU A 407 -17.79 -0.31 -3.31
CA LEU A 407 -16.66 0.61 -3.24
C LEU A 407 -15.96 0.53 -1.88
N THR A 408 -14.63 0.58 -1.88
CA THR A 408 -13.83 0.78 -0.66
C THR A 408 -13.27 2.20 -0.67
N LEU A 409 -13.40 2.91 0.46
CA LEU A 409 -12.82 4.23 0.66
C LEU A 409 -11.43 4.12 1.26
N ASN A 410 -10.50 4.94 0.77
CA ASN A 410 -9.19 5.15 1.38
C ASN A 410 -8.87 6.65 1.41
N THR A 411 -8.16 7.07 2.46
CA THR A 411 -7.41 8.33 2.51
C THR A 411 -6.16 8.11 3.36
N ASP A 412 -5.10 8.84 3.02
CA ASP A 412 -3.84 8.92 3.76
C ASP A 412 -3.25 10.33 3.53
N TRP A 413 -2.30 10.76 4.37
CA TRP A 413 -1.71 12.09 4.33
C TRP A 413 -0.19 12.06 4.14
N PHE A 414 0.31 12.68 3.08
CA PHE A 414 1.74 12.74 2.78
C PHE A 414 2.25 14.18 2.64
N GLY A 415 3.53 14.38 2.99
CA GLY A 415 4.22 15.65 2.80
C GLY A 415 4.56 15.88 1.32
N LEU A 416 3.93 16.87 0.69
CA LEU A 416 4.08 17.14 -0.75
C LEU A 416 5.43 17.80 -1.12
N LEU A 417 6.12 18.40 -0.14
CA LEU A 417 7.18 19.38 -0.38
C LEU A 417 8.44 19.10 0.44
N GLU A 418 9.59 19.02 -0.24
CA GLU A 418 10.88 18.94 0.43
C GLU A 418 11.18 20.24 1.22
N GLY A 419 11.49 20.11 2.50
CA GLY A 419 12.03 21.21 3.32
C GLY A 419 11.02 22.25 3.82
N ARG A 420 9.72 22.13 3.53
CA ARG A 420 8.65 22.90 4.18
C ARG A 420 7.45 22.03 4.52
N PRO A 421 6.79 22.22 5.69
CA PRO A 421 5.64 21.42 6.08
C PRO A 421 4.45 21.73 5.16
N HIS A 422 4.01 20.73 4.39
CA HIS A 422 2.77 20.79 3.62
C HIS A 422 2.21 19.38 3.44
N SER A 423 1.37 18.97 4.37
CA SER A 423 0.63 17.69 4.31
C SER A 423 -0.59 17.84 3.41
N THR A 424 -0.81 16.89 2.49
CA THR A 424 -2.01 16.80 1.63
C THR A 424 -2.57 15.39 1.68
N GLY A 425 -3.89 15.26 1.54
CA GLY A 425 -4.58 13.97 1.66
C GLY A 425 -5.54 13.70 0.51
N PRO A 426 -5.18 12.86 -0.48
CA PRO A 426 -6.12 12.41 -1.50
C PRO A 426 -7.13 11.40 -0.91
N VAL A 427 -8.39 11.54 -1.30
CA VAL A 427 -9.40 10.50 -1.10
C VAL A 427 -9.45 9.63 -2.36
N PHE A 428 -9.44 8.31 -2.19
CA PHE A 428 -9.56 7.33 -3.27
C PHE A 428 -10.74 6.39 -3.03
N LEU A 429 -11.40 5.96 -4.11
CA LEU A 429 -12.38 4.88 -4.10
C LEU A 429 -11.99 3.80 -5.11
N SER A 430 -11.84 2.55 -4.66
CA SER A 430 -11.62 1.39 -5.54
C SER A 430 -12.94 0.68 -5.85
N ILE A 431 -13.14 0.31 -7.12
CA ILE A 431 -14.34 -0.43 -7.57
C ILE A 431 -14.08 -1.92 -7.41
N ASN A 432 -14.60 -2.53 -6.34
CA ASN A 432 -14.20 -3.89 -5.95
C ASN A 432 -14.81 -4.98 -6.85
N ASN A 433 -15.89 -4.68 -7.58
CA ASN A 433 -16.44 -5.57 -8.63
C ASN A 433 -15.46 -5.82 -9.79
N LEU A 434 -14.40 -5.01 -9.92
CA LEU A 434 -13.33 -5.30 -10.86
C LEU A 434 -12.44 -6.44 -10.34
N PRO A 435 -11.95 -7.31 -11.24
CA PRO A 435 -10.82 -8.21 -10.99
C PRO A 435 -9.65 -7.48 -10.29
N ARG A 436 -8.94 -8.19 -9.40
CA ARG A 436 -7.94 -7.62 -8.47
C ARG A 436 -6.83 -6.82 -9.17
N ASP A 437 -6.50 -7.18 -10.41
CA ASP A 437 -5.61 -6.44 -11.30
C ASP A 437 -6.18 -5.09 -11.71
N GLN A 438 -7.39 -5.10 -12.27
CA GLN A 438 -8.02 -3.93 -12.83
C GLN A 438 -8.52 -2.97 -11.75
N ARG A 439 -8.84 -3.48 -10.54
CA ARG A 439 -9.29 -2.71 -9.37
C ARG A 439 -8.35 -1.56 -8.99
N PHE A 440 -7.05 -1.78 -9.03
CA PHE A 440 -6.03 -0.84 -8.54
C PHE A 440 -5.21 -0.18 -9.65
N LEU A 441 -5.73 -0.17 -10.89
CA LEU A 441 -5.23 0.70 -11.95
C LEU A 441 -5.69 2.14 -11.70
N GLN A 442 -4.81 3.13 -11.87
CA GLN A 442 -5.14 4.57 -11.76
C GLN A 442 -6.30 5.00 -12.67
N MET A 443 -6.45 4.33 -13.83
CA MET A 443 -7.58 4.50 -14.74
C MET A 443 -8.93 4.09 -14.14
N ASN A 444 -8.96 3.17 -13.17
CA ASN A 444 -10.17 2.57 -12.59
C ASN A 444 -10.44 2.98 -11.13
N VAL A 445 -9.49 3.67 -10.48
CA VAL A 445 -9.66 4.25 -9.14
C VAL A 445 -10.18 5.69 -9.27
N ILE A 446 -11.28 5.97 -8.57
CA ILE A 446 -11.87 7.31 -8.50
C ILE A 446 -11.11 8.10 -7.43
N CYS A 447 -10.85 9.39 -7.65
CA CYS A 447 -10.27 10.29 -6.65
C CYS A 447 -11.24 11.47 -6.44
N PRO A 448 -12.23 11.37 -5.51
CA PRO A 448 -13.30 12.35 -5.40
C PRO A 448 -12.83 13.75 -4.98
N CYS A 449 -11.78 13.84 -4.16
CA CYS A 449 -11.17 15.11 -3.77
C CYS A 449 -9.72 14.92 -3.32
N ILE A 450 -8.96 16.02 -3.26
CA ILE A 450 -7.64 16.06 -2.62
C ILE A 450 -7.64 17.18 -1.58
N MET A 451 -7.43 16.82 -0.32
CA MET A 451 -7.52 17.72 0.83
C MET A 451 -6.31 18.64 0.90
N PRO A 452 -6.52 19.97 0.92
CA PRO A 452 -5.46 20.96 0.80
C PRO A 452 -4.71 21.22 2.12
N GLY A 453 -3.38 21.30 2.04
CA GLY A 453 -2.50 21.58 3.16
C GLY A 453 -2.56 23.02 3.71
N PRO A 454 -1.56 23.49 4.47
CA PRO A 454 -0.29 22.81 4.77
C PRO A 454 -0.35 21.79 5.93
N GLY A 455 -1.45 21.74 6.67
CA GLY A 455 -1.69 20.76 7.74
C GLY A 455 -2.81 19.78 7.39
N GLU A 456 -2.81 18.64 8.07
CA GLU A 456 -3.92 17.68 8.02
C GLU A 456 -5.21 18.32 8.58
N PRO A 457 -6.39 17.97 8.06
CA PRO A 457 -7.65 18.54 8.52
C PRO A 457 -8.01 18.07 9.93
N ASP A 458 -8.68 18.96 10.67
CA ASP A 458 -9.43 18.60 11.87
C ASP A 458 -10.73 17.83 11.54
N ALA A 459 -11.48 17.42 12.56
CA ALA A 459 -12.71 16.64 12.39
C ALA A 459 -13.84 17.39 11.67
N ARG A 460 -13.97 18.71 11.85
CA ARG A 460 -14.98 19.56 11.20
C ARG A 460 -14.59 19.80 9.74
N GLN A 461 -13.31 20.08 9.51
CA GLN A 461 -12.73 20.27 8.17
C GLN A 461 -12.81 19.00 7.31
N LEU A 462 -12.46 17.84 7.87
CA LEU A 462 -12.57 16.54 7.19
C LEU A 462 -14.04 16.20 6.90
N ASN A 463 -14.95 16.41 7.86
CA ASN A 463 -16.38 16.19 7.64
C ASN A 463 -16.91 17.00 6.45
N HIS A 464 -16.56 18.29 6.33
CA HIS A 464 -16.93 19.08 5.16
C HIS A 464 -16.29 18.55 3.85
N CYS A 465 -15.04 18.07 3.87
CA CYS A 465 -14.40 17.47 2.68
C CYS A 465 -15.10 16.20 2.18
N LEU A 466 -15.74 15.47 3.09
CA LEU A 466 -16.49 14.24 2.80
C LEU A 466 -17.98 14.50 2.51
N GLU A 467 -18.51 15.72 2.71
CA GLU A 467 -19.91 16.08 2.37
C GLU A 467 -20.28 15.73 0.91
N PRO A 468 -19.51 16.12 -0.13
CA PRO A 468 -19.90 15.89 -1.53
C PRO A 468 -20.00 14.41 -1.89
N LEU A 469 -19.02 13.59 -1.49
CA LEU A 469 -19.00 12.16 -1.79
C LEU A 469 -20.07 11.38 -1.00
N THR A 470 -20.34 11.77 0.24
CA THR A 470 -21.41 11.17 1.04
C THR A 470 -22.77 11.40 0.39
N LYS A 471 -22.99 12.59 -0.19
CA LYS A 471 -24.22 12.93 -0.92
C LYS A 471 -24.40 12.07 -2.17
N GLU A 472 -23.34 11.85 -2.95
CA GLU A 472 -23.39 10.98 -4.12
C GLU A 472 -23.53 9.49 -3.76
N PHE A 473 -22.95 9.02 -2.66
CA PHE A 473 -23.20 7.65 -2.15
C PHE A 473 -24.67 7.43 -1.80
N ILE A 474 -25.34 8.41 -1.17
CA ILE A 474 -26.77 8.33 -0.87
C ILE A 474 -27.58 8.29 -2.17
N GLN A 475 -27.25 9.10 -3.18
CA GLN A 475 -27.90 9.04 -4.50
C GLN A 475 -27.70 7.66 -5.18
N LEU A 476 -26.47 7.13 -5.16
CA LEU A 476 -26.15 5.82 -5.71
C LEU A 476 -26.80 4.64 -4.94
N ASN A 477 -27.28 4.84 -3.71
CA ASN A 477 -28.08 3.84 -3.01
C ASN A 477 -29.51 3.71 -3.59
N HIS A 478 -30.05 4.79 -4.17
CA HIS A 478 -31.38 4.80 -4.79
C HIS A 478 -31.37 4.41 -6.28
N GLY A 479 -30.19 4.36 -6.90
CA GLY A 479 -30.00 4.09 -8.32
C GLY A 479 -29.76 5.37 -9.13
N VAL A 480 -28.87 5.30 -10.10
CA VAL A 480 -28.59 6.41 -11.03
C VAL A 480 -28.47 5.89 -12.46
N SER A 481 -29.29 6.45 -13.34
CA SER A 481 -29.27 6.13 -14.77
C SER A 481 -27.95 6.57 -15.45
N MET A 482 -27.34 5.65 -16.19
CA MET A 482 -26.09 5.84 -16.92
C MET A 482 -26.12 5.15 -18.30
N ASN A 483 -25.54 5.81 -19.31
CA ASN A 483 -25.30 5.20 -20.61
C ASN A 483 -24.08 4.26 -20.54
N VAL A 484 -24.11 3.16 -21.29
CA VAL A 484 -23.04 2.15 -21.33
C VAL A 484 -22.56 1.96 -22.77
N HIS A 485 -21.26 1.81 -22.99
CA HIS A 485 -20.66 1.72 -24.33
C HIS A 485 -21.32 0.70 -25.27
N ASP A 486 -21.74 -0.44 -24.71
CA ASP A 486 -22.31 -1.59 -25.44
C ASP A 486 -23.82 -1.76 -25.18
N SER A 487 -24.54 -0.67 -24.89
CA SER A 487 -26.00 -0.65 -24.62
C SER A 487 -26.66 0.52 -25.31
N ASP A 488 -27.72 0.27 -26.09
CA ASP A 488 -28.53 1.33 -26.73
C ASP A 488 -29.41 2.06 -25.70
N ASP A 489 -29.90 1.33 -24.69
CA ASP A 489 -30.68 1.87 -23.56
C ASP A 489 -29.77 2.25 -22.36
N PRO A 490 -30.11 3.31 -21.61
CA PRO A 490 -29.52 3.58 -20.29
C PRO A 490 -29.79 2.46 -19.28
N VAL A 491 -28.92 2.32 -18.28
CA VAL A 491 -29.07 1.34 -17.20
C VAL A 491 -28.97 2.00 -15.84
N GLU A 492 -29.70 1.47 -14.87
CA GLU A 492 -29.53 1.87 -13.47
C GLU A 492 -28.25 1.27 -12.87
N VAL A 493 -27.42 2.14 -12.31
CA VAL A 493 -26.19 1.80 -11.60
C VAL A 493 -26.37 2.16 -10.12
N TYR A 494 -26.03 1.21 -9.25
CA TYR A 494 -26.11 1.37 -7.80
C TYR A 494 -24.72 1.31 -7.19
N ALA A 495 -24.51 1.93 -6.03
CA ALA A 495 -23.25 1.76 -5.29
C ALA A 495 -23.45 1.87 -3.78
N ASP A 496 -22.50 1.29 -3.03
CA ASP A 496 -22.37 1.43 -1.59
C ASP A 496 -20.88 1.44 -1.19
N CYS A 497 -20.54 2.15 -0.11
CA CYS A 497 -19.22 2.15 0.49
C CYS A 497 -19.13 1.00 1.49
N ILE A 498 -18.61 -0.16 1.07
CA ILE A 498 -18.67 -1.39 1.88
C ILE A 498 -17.71 -1.38 3.07
N PHE A 499 -16.59 -0.65 3.00
CA PHE A 499 -15.75 -0.33 4.15
C PHE A 499 -14.79 0.85 3.91
N ASP A 500 -14.44 1.53 5.01
CA ASP A 500 -13.25 2.36 5.16
C ASP A 500 -12.01 1.47 5.27
N ASN A 501 -10.94 1.85 4.58
CA ASN A 501 -9.69 1.12 4.51
C ASN A 501 -8.53 2.11 4.49
N CYS A 502 -8.11 2.53 5.67
CA CYS A 502 -7.07 3.54 5.86
C CYS A 502 -6.01 3.02 6.85
N ASP A 503 -4.91 3.77 6.97
CA ASP A 503 -4.02 3.60 8.11
C ASP A 503 -4.80 3.86 9.43
N THR A 504 -4.27 3.40 10.58
CA THR A 504 -5.03 3.48 11.83
C THR A 504 -5.37 4.92 12.24
N PRO A 505 -4.42 5.88 12.32
CA PRO A 505 -4.69 7.31 12.41
C PRO A 505 -5.81 7.83 11.49
N ALA A 506 -5.72 7.58 10.19
CA ALA A 506 -6.65 8.10 9.19
C ALA A 506 -8.05 7.51 9.33
N ALA A 507 -8.16 6.20 9.56
CA ALA A 507 -9.43 5.54 9.85
C ALA A 507 -10.14 6.19 11.05
N ARG A 508 -9.42 6.45 12.17
CA ARG A 508 -10.03 7.13 13.34
C ARG A 508 -10.57 8.52 13.00
N LYS A 509 -9.88 9.28 12.13
CA LYS A 509 -10.37 10.58 11.67
C LYS A 509 -11.64 10.45 10.82
N VAL A 510 -11.62 9.60 9.78
CA VAL A 510 -12.74 9.40 8.84
C VAL A 510 -14.00 8.91 9.55
N LEU A 511 -13.87 7.95 10.45
CA LEU A 511 -14.98 7.34 11.19
C LEU A 511 -15.51 8.22 12.34
N GLY A 512 -14.71 9.20 12.78
CA GLY A 512 -14.96 9.91 14.03
C GLY A 512 -14.74 9.05 15.28
N THR A 513 -13.99 7.95 15.22
CA THR A 513 -13.67 7.13 16.39
C THR A 513 -12.49 7.71 17.19
N ALA A 514 -12.36 7.31 18.46
CA ALA A 514 -11.28 7.76 19.34
C ALA A 514 -9.89 7.31 18.83
N GLY A 515 -8.86 8.11 19.16
CA GLY A 515 -7.48 7.82 18.76
C GLY A 515 -6.96 6.51 19.35
N HIS A 516 -6.03 5.84 18.66
CA HIS A 516 -5.45 4.56 19.10
C HIS A 516 -4.63 4.65 20.41
N SER A 517 -4.36 5.87 20.89
CA SER A 517 -3.72 6.21 22.16
C SER A 517 -4.69 6.67 23.26
N ALA A 518 -6.01 6.69 23.00
CA ALA A 518 -7.00 7.11 23.98
C ALA A 518 -7.14 6.09 25.13
N ASP A 519 -7.30 6.55 26.37
CA ASP A 519 -7.31 5.67 27.54
C ASP A 519 -8.48 4.67 27.54
N MET A 520 -9.67 5.16 27.22
CA MET A 520 -10.92 4.43 27.40
C MET A 520 -11.36 3.59 26.20
N HIS A 521 -11.02 4.01 24.98
CA HIS A 521 -11.49 3.38 23.72
C HIS A 521 -10.44 3.42 22.60
N PRO A 522 -9.21 2.90 22.79
CA PRO A 522 -8.20 2.86 21.73
C PRO A 522 -8.52 1.87 20.59
N CYS A 523 -9.45 0.93 20.84
CA CYS A 523 -9.97 0.00 19.84
C CYS A 523 -11.34 0.46 19.31
N PRO A 524 -11.55 0.53 17.98
CA PRO A 524 -12.85 0.85 17.38
C PRO A 524 -13.82 -0.35 17.37
N TYR A 525 -13.29 -1.57 17.59
CA TYR A 525 -14.04 -2.83 17.45
C TYR A 525 -14.53 -3.42 18.78
N CYS A 526 -13.87 -3.08 19.89
CA CYS A 526 -14.18 -3.61 21.22
C CYS A 526 -13.92 -2.58 22.33
N ASN A 527 -14.42 -2.85 23.54
CA ASN A 527 -14.35 -1.95 24.70
C ASN A 527 -13.14 -2.25 25.61
N ILE A 528 -11.97 -2.55 25.04
CA ILE A 528 -10.71 -2.59 25.79
C ILE A 528 -10.26 -1.16 26.16
N ARG A 529 -9.53 -1.00 27.26
CA ARG A 529 -8.84 0.25 27.63
C ARG A 529 -7.33 0.13 27.38
N ILE A 530 -6.61 1.25 27.28
CA ILE A 530 -5.16 1.23 27.02
C ILE A 530 -4.37 0.48 28.11
N THR A 531 -4.85 0.57 29.36
CA THR A 531 -4.34 -0.18 30.53
C THR A 531 -4.45 -1.69 30.36
N ASP A 532 -5.49 -2.15 29.67
CA ASP A 532 -5.86 -3.55 29.58
C ASP A 532 -5.10 -4.27 28.44
N VAL A 533 -4.40 -3.51 27.58
CA VAL A 533 -3.55 -4.03 26.48
C VAL A 533 -2.37 -4.87 26.99
N ASN A 534 -1.93 -4.68 28.23
CA ASN A 534 -0.86 -5.48 28.84
C ASN A 534 -1.39 -6.58 29.79
N LEU A 535 -2.68 -6.92 29.69
CA LEU A 535 -3.32 -8.01 30.43
C LEU A 535 -3.65 -9.19 29.49
N PRO A 536 -3.58 -10.46 29.94
CA PRO A 536 -3.91 -11.62 29.11
C PRO A 536 -5.33 -11.60 28.51
N ALA A 537 -6.28 -10.95 29.18
CA ALA A 537 -7.65 -10.78 28.69
C ALA A 537 -7.74 -9.98 27.38
N GLY A 538 -6.77 -9.10 27.10
CA GLY A 538 -6.64 -8.41 25.80
C GLY A 538 -6.33 -9.33 24.63
N TYR A 539 -6.01 -10.61 24.90
CA TYR A 539 -5.61 -11.63 23.93
C TYR A 539 -6.48 -12.90 24.01
N ASP A 540 -7.67 -12.80 24.61
CA ASP A 540 -8.75 -13.77 24.42
C ASP A 540 -9.66 -13.33 23.28
N TRP A 541 -9.17 -13.51 22.05
CA TRP A 541 -9.83 -13.06 20.82
C TRP A 541 -11.25 -13.61 20.63
N LYS A 542 -11.57 -14.76 21.26
CA LYS A 542 -12.88 -15.42 21.21
C LYS A 542 -13.93 -14.71 22.08
N ASN A 543 -13.51 -14.06 23.18
CA ASN A 543 -14.41 -13.49 24.18
C ASN A 543 -14.31 -11.95 24.31
N LEU A 544 -13.73 -11.25 23.32
CA LEU A 544 -13.62 -9.79 23.34
C LEU A 544 -15.00 -9.10 23.42
N ASN A 545 -15.09 -8.09 24.28
CA ASN A 545 -16.29 -7.25 24.47
C ASN A 545 -16.48 -6.31 23.26
N LYS A 546 -17.00 -6.84 22.16
CA LYS A 546 -17.23 -6.14 20.89
C LYS A 546 -18.20 -4.96 21.04
N LYS A 547 -17.91 -3.87 20.33
CA LYS A 547 -18.77 -2.68 20.25
C LYS A 547 -20.03 -2.99 19.43
N LYS A 548 -21.10 -2.23 19.67
CA LYS A 548 -22.39 -2.33 18.96
C LYS A 548 -22.60 -1.09 18.12
N ASP A 549 -22.81 -1.26 16.82
CA ASP A 549 -22.91 -0.15 15.87
C ASP A 549 -24.16 0.71 16.07
N GLU A 550 -25.23 0.16 16.62
CA GLU A 550 -26.46 0.90 16.97
C GLU A 550 -26.17 1.94 18.07
N ALA A 551 -25.32 1.57 19.04
CA ALA A 551 -24.86 2.48 20.09
C ALA A 551 -23.85 3.50 19.55
N LEU A 552 -22.90 3.07 18.70
CA LEU A 552 -21.93 3.98 18.07
C LEU A 552 -22.61 5.04 17.21
N LEU A 553 -23.57 4.64 16.35
CA LEU A 553 -24.36 5.56 15.53
C LEU A 553 -25.14 6.55 16.40
N ARG A 554 -25.83 6.06 17.45
CA ARG A 554 -26.50 6.92 18.43
C ARG A 554 -25.56 7.98 19.01
N TYR A 555 -24.41 7.59 19.55
CA TYR A 555 -23.47 8.53 20.17
C TYR A 555 -22.82 9.48 19.15
N ALA A 556 -22.63 9.06 17.90
CA ALA A 556 -22.17 9.95 16.83
C ALA A 556 -23.20 11.05 16.49
N PHE A 557 -24.47 10.69 16.32
CA PHE A 557 -25.55 11.68 16.10
C PHE A 557 -25.84 12.53 17.34
N GLU A 558 -25.67 11.99 18.54
CA GLU A 558 -25.77 12.73 19.80
C GLU A 558 -24.62 13.75 19.91
N SER A 559 -23.39 13.36 19.56
CA SER A 559 -22.24 14.26 19.45
C SER A 559 -22.48 15.41 18.47
N GLN A 560 -23.13 15.19 17.33
CA GLN A 560 -23.41 16.25 16.35
C GLN A 560 -24.23 17.43 16.93
N ARG A 561 -25.04 17.18 17.97
CA ARG A 561 -25.99 18.14 18.54
C ARG A 561 -25.40 19.08 19.59
N PHE A 562 -24.14 18.90 19.98
CA PHE A 562 -23.51 19.65 21.07
C PHE A 562 -22.22 20.37 20.65
N GLY A 563 -21.80 21.35 21.46
CA GLY A 563 -20.53 22.05 21.32
C GLY A 563 -19.31 21.18 21.64
N GLU A 564 -18.13 21.69 21.27
CA GLU A 564 -16.86 20.93 21.25
C GLU A 564 -16.51 20.24 22.57
N ALA A 565 -16.80 20.87 23.72
CA ALA A 565 -16.54 20.31 25.04
C ALA A 565 -17.35 19.02 25.32
N GLN A 566 -18.63 19.01 24.94
CA GLN A 566 -19.48 17.82 25.03
C GLN A 566 -19.11 16.78 23.98
N GLN A 567 -18.72 17.19 22.76
CA GLN A 567 -18.21 16.25 21.74
C GLN A 567 -16.95 15.52 22.23
N ALA A 568 -16.02 16.24 22.87
CA ALA A 568 -14.84 15.65 23.47
C ALA A 568 -15.18 14.68 24.63
N ALA A 569 -16.19 14.99 25.44
CA ALA A 569 -16.69 14.09 26.48
C ALA A 569 -17.30 12.80 25.88
N ILE A 570 -18.17 12.91 24.86
CA ILE A 570 -18.79 11.74 24.20
C ILE A 570 -17.71 10.87 23.51
N LEU A 571 -16.71 11.49 22.88
CA LEU A 571 -15.57 10.79 22.28
C LEU A 571 -14.73 10.04 23.32
N ARG A 572 -14.49 10.64 24.49
CA ARG A 572 -13.78 10.02 25.61
C ARG A 572 -14.57 8.89 26.26
N ASP A 573 -15.87 9.07 26.47
CA ASP A 573 -16.69 8.18 27.29
C ASP A 573 -17.29 7.01 26.50
N PHE A 574 -17.54 7.18 25.20
CA PHE A 574 -18.14 6.15 24.33
C PHE A 574 -17.26 5.73 23.13
N GLY A 575 -16.22 6.51 22.81
CA GLY A 575 -15.24 6.18 21.78
C GLY A 575 -15.56 6.68 20.37
N ILE A 576 -16.56 7.55 20.20
CA ILE A 576 -16.99 8.09 18.90
C ILE A 576 -17.52 9.53 18.99
N ARG A 577 -17.39 10.29 17.91
CA ARG A 577 -17.95 11.63 17.65
C ARG A 577 -18.60 11.66 16.27
N TRP A 578 -19.15 12.81 15.87
CA TRP A 578 -19.73 12.97 14.54
C TRP A 578 -18.75 12.68 13.38
N SER A 579 -19.21 11.84 12.45
CA SER A 579 -18.69 11.69 11.10
C SER A 579 -19.84 11.73 10.09
N VAL A 580 -19.67 12.44 8.99
CA VAL A 580 -20.66 12.62 7.91
C VAL A 580 -21.03 11.30 7.23
N LEU A 581 -20.12 10.30 7.24
CA LEU A 581 -20.41 8.95 6.73
C LEU A 581 -21.57 8.27 7.49
N ASN A 582 -21.85 8.69 8.73
CA ASN A 582 -22.99 8.19 9.51
C ASN A 582 -24.35 8.63 8.94
N LEU A 583 -24.41 9.53 7.95
CA LEU A 583 -25.61 9.83 7.18
C LEU A 583 -25.99 8.69 6.22
N MET A 584 -25.01 7.93 5.71
CA MET A 584 -25.26 6.92 4.68
C MET A 584 -26.02 5.71 5.24
N PRO A 585 -27.12 5.26 4.61
CA PRO A 585 -27.72 3.97 4.90
C PRO A 585 -26.72 2.82 4.77
N ASN A 586 -26.98 1.70 5.46
CA ASN A 586 -26.06 0.57 5.62
C ASN A 586 -24.73 0.87 6.36
N TRP A 587 -24.29 2.13 6.52
CA TRP A 587 -23.03 2.44 7.20
C TRP A 587 -23.07 2.07 8.69
N ARG A 588 -21.99 1.44 9.17
CA ARG A 588 -21.81 0.88 10.52
C ARG A 588 -20.34 1.08 10.96
N PRO A 589 -20.02 2.07 11.82
CA PRO A 589 -18.63 2.48 12.09
C PRO A 589 -17.63 1.38 12.48
N SER A 590 -18.03 0.38 13.25
CA SER A 590 -17.19 -0.76 13.62
C SER A 590 -17.16 -1.82 12.51
N GLN A 591 -18.32 -2.22 11.98
CA GLN A 591 -18.43 -3.27 10.95
C GLN A 591 -18.01 -2.87 9.53
N ARG A 592 -17.77 -1.58 9.27
CA ARG A 592 -17.31 -1.06 7.97
C ARG A 592 -15.96 -0.35 8.06
N THR A 593 -15.09 -0.84 8.94
CA THR A 593 -13.70 -0.44 9.05
C THR A 593 -12.80 -1.65 8.91
N ALA A 594 -11.92 -1.66 7.91
CA ALA A 594 -10.87 -2.66 7.78
C ALA A 594 -9.64 -2.26 8.60
N LEU A 595 -9.05 -3.23 9.30
CA LEU A 595 -7.72 -3.07 9.89
C LEU A 595 -6.66 -3.40 8.83
N ASP A 596 -5.99 -2.38 8.27
CA ASP A 596 -4.91 -2.63 7.31
C ASP A 596 -3.81 -3.51 7.92
N PHE A 597 -3.55 -4.63 7.25
CA PHE A 597 -2.52 -5.58 7.62
C PHE A 597 -1.11 -5.02 7.44
N MET A 598 -0.90 -4.16 6.44
CA MET A 598 0.43 -3.63 6.12
C MET A 598 0.95 -2.72 7.24
N HIS A 599 0.19 -1.70 7.63
CA HIS A 599 0.54 -0.82 8.74
C HIS A 599 0.56 -1.56 10.08
N ASN A 600 -0.49 -2.31 10.40
CA ASN A 600 -0.62 -2.89 11.74
C ASN A 600 0.36 -4.03 12.01
N MET A 601 0.58 -4.95 11.07
CA MET A 601 1.51 -6.08 11.28
C MET A 601 2.95 -5.76 10.89
N PHE A 602 3.21 -5.18 9.71
CA PHE A 602 4.60 -4.96 9.28
C PHE A 602 5.23 -3.73 9.95
N LEU A 603 4.54 -2.58 9.97
CA LEU A 603 5.04 -1.34 10.60
C LEU A 603 4.73 -1.26 12.11
N GLY A 604 3.73 -1.99 12.61
CA GLY A 604 3.44 -2.16 14.03
C GLY A 604 4.16 -3.36 14.64
N VAL A 605 3.55 -4.54 14.60
CA VAL A 605 3.97 -5.73 15.38
C VAL A 605 5.39 -6.22 15.02
N VAL A 606 5.74 -6.36 13.74
CA VAL A 606 7.08 -6.83 13.30
C VAL A 606 8.16 -5.80 13.60
N ALA A 607 7.89 -4.52 13.32
CA ALA A 607 8.80 -3.44 13.68
C ALA A 607 9.02 -3.34 15.19
N HIS A 608 7.98 -3.54 16.00
CA HIS A 608 8.08 -3.62 17.46
C HIS A 608 8.97 -4.79 17.91
N PHE A 609 8.73 -5.99 17.37
CA PHE A 609 9.54 -7.18 17.65
C PHE A 609 11.03 -6.93 17.35
N TYR A 610 11.36 -6.46 16.14
CA TYR A 610 12.74 -6.18 15.79
C TYR A 610 13.36 -5.01 16.59
N THR A 611 12.70 -3.86 16.66
CA THR A 611 13.30 -2.65 17.26
C THR A 611 13.34 -2.68 18.79
N LYS A 612 12.24 -3.07 19.45
CA LYS A 612 12.15 -3.05 20.92
C LYS A 612 12.54 -4.40 21.53
N VAL A 613 12.10 -5.54 20.96
CA VAL A 613 12.35 -6.86 21.57
C VAL A 613 13.76 -7.41 21.26
N LEU A 614 14.28 -7.18 20.05
CA LEU A 614 15.61 -7.69 19.64
C LEU A 614 16.73 -6.64 19.71
N PHE A 615 16.57 -5.50 19.02
CA PHE A 615 17.64 -4.51 18.87
C PHE A 615 17.92 -3.73 20.17
N ALA A 616 16.90 -3.09 20.76
CA ALA A 616 17.05 -2.37 22.03
C ALA A 616 17.47 -3.29 23.21
N ALA A 617 17.18 -4.59 23.13
CA ALA A 617 17.62 -5.59 24.10
C ALA A 617 19.05 -6.13 23.83
N HIS A 618 19.81 -5.57 22.89
CA HIS A 618 21.16 -6.02 22.52
C HIS A 618 21.23 -7.53 22.20
N MET A 619 20.23 -8.08 21.48
CA MET A 619 20.19 -9.52 21.15
C MET A 619 21.24 -9.96 20.12
N PHE A 620 21.87 -9.02 19.42
CA PHE A 620 22.97 -9.26 18.48
C PHE A 620 24.27 -8.71 19.05
N SER A 621 24.86 -9.46 19.99
CA SER A 621 26.14 -9.10 20.62
C SER A 621 27.26 -8.95 19.59
N GLY A 622 28.15 -7.98 19.82
CA GLY A 622 29.42 -7.82 19.10
C GLY A 622 30.59 -8.62 19.70
N ILE A 623 30.39 -9.30 20.83
CA ILE A 623 31.39 -10.18 21.42
C ILE A 623 31.66 -11.36 20.47
N GLY A 624 32.94 -11.67 20.25
CA GLY A 624 33.39 -12.61 19.22
C GLY A 624 33.92 -11.94 17.94
N GLY A 625 33.76 -10.62 17.77
CA GLY A 625 34.30 -9.90 16.62
C GLY A 625 33.69 -10.37 15.30
N ASN A 626 34.47 -11.03 14.44
CA ASN A 626 33.98 -11.59 13.17
C ASN A 626 32.95 -12.71 13.38
N ASP A 627 33.13 -13.51 14.44
CA ASP A 627 32.30 -14.68 14.75
C ASP A 627 31.10 -14.30 15.65
N SER A 628 30.95 -12.99 15.93
CA SER A 628 29.87 -12.44 16.75
C SER A 628 28.49 -12.62 16.13
N ALA A 629 27.46 -12.67 16.99
CA ALA A 629 26.06 -12.73 16.56
C ALA A 629 25.69 -11.57 15.61
N LYS A 630 26.24 -10.36 15.84
CA LYS A 630 26.09 -9.21 14.95
C LYS A 630 26.71 -9.44 13.57
N LYS A 631 27.95 -9.93 13.47
CA LYS A 631 28.61 -10.16 12.17
C LYS A 631 28.05 -11.38 11.44
N ARG A 632 27.51 -12.37 12.15
CA ARG A 632 26.71 -13.46 11.56
C ARG A 632 25.39 -12.95 10.98
N PHE A 633 24.65 -12.09 11.69
CA PHE A 633 23.43 -11.43 11.18
C PHE A 633 23.70 -10.61 9.90
N GLU A 634 24.73 -9.75 9.91
CA GLU A 634 25.11 -8.93 8.75
C GLU A 634 25.56 -9.77 7.55
N SER A 635 26.40 -10.78 7.78
CA SER A 635 26.88 -11.69 6.73
C SER A 635 25.73 -12.49 6.12
N CYS A 636 24.82 -13.00 6.95
CA CYS A 636 23.63 -13.74 6.55
C CYS A 636 22.77 -12.91 5.57
N ILE A 637 22.38 -11.69 5.95
CA ILE A 637 21.55 -10.81 5.10
C ILE A 637 22.21 -10.48 3.76
N ASN A 638 23.54 -10.27 3.75
CA ASN A 638 24.29 -9.96 2.53
C ASN A 638 24.54 -11.19 1.63
N ALA A 639 24.51 -12.41 2.19
CA ALA A 639 24.73 -13.66 1.45
C ALA A 639 23.48 -14.19 0.74
N ILE A 640 22.27 -13.76 1.13
CA ILE A 640 21.01 -14.21 0.52
C ILE A 640 20.98 -13.87 -0.99
N GLN A 641 20.80 -14.89 -1.82
CA GLN A 641 20.44 -14.75 -3.23
C GLN A 641 18.96 -14.39 -3.33
N TRP A 642 18.67 -13.10 -3.41
CA TRP A 642 17.34 -12.56 -3.69
C TRP A 642 16.98 -12.68 -5.18
N PRO A 643 15.74 -13.07 -5.53
CA PRO A 643 15.19 -12.93 -6.89
C PRO A 643 15.26 -11.49 -7.37
N SER A 644 15.46 -11.24 -8.67
CA SER A 644 15.76 -9.88 -9.17
C SER A 644 14.59 -8.89 -9.14
N HIS A 645 13.36 -9.37 -8.90
CA HIS A 645 12.16 -8.56 -8.69
C HIS A 645 11.95 -8.18 -7.22
N VAL A 646 12.55 -8.92 -6.28
CA VAL A 646 12.51 -8.63 -4.85
C VAL A 646 13.59 -7.60 -4.52
N THR A 647 13.23 -6.49 -3.86
CA THR A 647 14.24 -5.51 -3.45
C THR A 647 15.05 -6.02 -2.27
N ARG A 648 16.37 -5.76 -2.27
CA ARG A 648 17.27 -6.27 -1.21
C ARG A 648 17.13 -5.42 0.06
N LEU A 649 17.27 -6.05 1.22
CA LEU A 649 17.40 -5.35 2.50
C LEU A 649 18.68 -4.47 2.53
N PRO A 650 18.72 -3.41 3.36
CA PRO A 650 19.92 -2.59 3.56
C PRO A 650 21.14 -3.43 3.97
N LYS A 651 22.25 -3.26 3.25
CA LYS A 651 23.48 -4.05 3.48
C LYS A 651 24.07 -3.89 4.88
N ASN A 652 23.82 -2.75 5.52
CA ASN A 652 24.36 -2.37 6.81
C ASN A 652 23.32 -2.46 7.94
N LEU A 653 22.31 -3.33 7.83
CA LEU A 653 21.20 -3.41 8.80
C LEU A 653 21.65 -3.74 10.25
N GLY A 654 22.81 -4.40 10.44
CA GLY A 654 23.39 -4.59 11.77
C GLY A 654 24.01 -3.32 12.39
N GLU A 655 24.33 -2.32 11.57
CA GLU A 655 24.89 -1.02 11.96
C GLU A 655 23.81 0.07 12.02
N ASN A 656 23.00 0.20 10.98
CA ASN A 656 21.81 1.05 10.95
C ASN A 656 20.57 0.14 10.98
N GLN A 657 20.02 -0.05 12.17
CA GLN A 657 18.91 -0.96 12.47
C GLN A 657 17.52 -0.41 12.08
N SER A 658 17.45 0.64 11.24
CA SER A 658 16.19 1.18 10.73
C SER A 658 15.81 0.58 9.36
N LEU A 659 14.64 -0.06 9.32
CA LEU A 659 13.87 -0.30 8.09
C LEU A 659 12.73 0.71 8.05
N LYS A 660 12.49 1.31 6.88
CA LYS A 660 11.57 2.46 6.72
C LYS A 660 10.28 2.10 5.97
N LYS A 661 10.20 0.94 5.33
CA LYS A 661 9.05 0.54 4.51
C LYS A 661 8.45 -0.79 4.95
N ALA A 662 7.13 -0.90 4.92
CA ALA A 662 6.41 -2.13 5.25
C ALA A 662 6.90 -3.35 4.44
N ASP A 663 7.25 -3.14 3.17
CA ASP A 663 7.85 -4.14 2.27
C ASP A 663 9.23 -4.68 2.75
N GLU A 664 10.01 -3.87 3.47
CA GLU A 664 11.28 -4.31 4.08
C GLU A 664 11.01 -5.19 5.32
N TRP A 665 10.03 -4.80 6.15
CA TRP A 665 9.58 -5.59 7.29
C TRP A 665 8.91 -6.92 6.85
N ARG A 666 8.13 -6.90 5.77
CA ARG A 666 7.53 -8.07 5.11
C ARG A 666 8.59 -9.06 4.62
N ARG A 667 9.72 -8.57 4.09
CA ARG A 667 10.87 -9.42 3.75
C ARG A 667 11.57 -9.99 4.96
N ILE A 668 11.88 -9.16 5.97
CA ILE A 668 12.70 -9.63 7.08
C ILE A 668 11.96 -10.70 7.90
N ILE A 669 10.65 -10.57 8.11
CA ILE A 669 9.86 -11.56 8.85
C ILE A 669 9.82 -12.93 8.15
N ALA A 670 9.77 -12.96 6.82
CA ALA A 670 9.82 -14.21 6.05
C ALA A 670 11.16 -14.96 6.21
N ILE A 671 12.26 -14.26 6.47
CA ILE A 671 13.60 -14.85 6.67
C ILE A 671 13.98 -15.01 8.15
N THR A 672 13.20 -14.46 9.08
CA THR A 672 13.49 -14.48 10.53
C THR A 672 13.86 -15.87 11.08
N PRO A 673 13.20 -16.99 10.73
CA PRO A 673 13.53 -18.31 11.30
C PRO A 673 15.00 -18.71 11.08
N PHE A 674 15.49 -18.72 9.82
CA PHE A 674 16.89 -19.04 9.58
C PHE A 674 17.84 -17.90 10.01
N LEU A 675 17.43 -16.64 9.87
CA LEU A 675 18.25 -15.48 10.19
C LEU A 675 18.61 -15.44 11.69
N LEU A 676 17.65 -15.70 12.58
CA LEU A 676 17.91 -15.78 14.02
C LEU A 676 18.71 -17.02 14.39
N TRP A 677 18.41 -18.18 13.79
CA TRP A 677 19.18 -19.41 14.02
C TRP A 677 20.67 -19.23 13.68
N VAL A 678 21.00 -18.76 12.47
CA VAL A 678 22.40 -18.47 12.07
C VAL A 678 23.07 -17.49 13.03
N SER A 679 22.34 -16.47 13.47
CA SER A 679 22.87 -15.42 14.35
C SER A 679 23.10 -15.88 15.81
N TRP A 680 22.33 -16.87 16.30
CA TRP A 680 22.30 -17.21 17.73
C TRP A 680 22.78 -18.62 18.09
N ARG A 681 22.86 -19.53 17.12
CA ARG A 681 23.35 -20.91 17.33
C ARG A 681 24.80 -20.97 17.81
N ASN A 682 25.17 -22.06 18.47
CA ASN A 682 26.57 -22.44 18.66
C ASN A 682 27.22 -22.89 17.35
N GLU A 683 28.55 -22.82 17.28
CA GLU A 683 29.34 -23.23 16.10
C GLU A 683 29.79 -24.70 16.15
N TRP A 684 29.43 -25.45 17.20
CA TRP A 684 29.83 -26.84 17.41
C TRP A 684 28.68 -27.85 17.46
N ASP A 685 27.42 -27.40 17.61
CA ASP A 685 26.24 -28.28 17.62
C ASP A 685 24.99 -27.68 16.94
N ASP A 686 25.13 -26.53 16.26
CA ASP A 686 24.07 -25.77 15.60
C ASP A 686 22.81 -25.44 16.46
N LYS A 687 22.84 -25.64 17.78
CA LYS A 687 21.70 -25.36 18.67
C LYS A 687 21.68 -23.92 19.14
N ILE A 688 20.48 -23.36 19.28
CA ILE A 688 20.24 -22.06 19.91
C ILE A 688 20.29 -22.26 21.44
N PRO A 689 21.21 -21.61 22.18
CA PRO A 689 21.30 -21.83 23.62
C PRO A 689 20.10 -21.28 24.39
N ASN A 690 19.71 -22.02 25.44
CA ASN A 690 18.71 -21.62 26.41
C ASN A 690 19.27 -20.57 27.41
N SER A 691 19.82 -19.47 26.89
CA SER A 691 20.46 -18.41 27.66
C SER A 691 20.48 -17.07 26.92
N ALA A 692 20.64 -15.98 27.67
CA ALA A 692 20.83 -14.66 27.08
C ALA A 692 22.16 -14.57 26.29
N PRO A 693 22.26 -13.71 25.27
CA PRO A 693 23.53 -13.43 24.63
C PRO A 693 24.42 -12.60 25.57
N PRO A 694 25.75 -12.79 25.53
CA PRO A 694 26.69 -12.05 26.37
C PRO A 694 26.72 -10.58 25.95
N VAL A 695 26.94 -9.69 26.92
CA VAL A 695 26.89 -8.22 26.75
C VAL A 695 28.17 -7.64 27.36
N THR A 696 28.75 -6.63 26.72
CA THR A 696 29.98 -6.00 27.23
C THR A 696 29.68 -5.13 28.45
N ALA A 697 30.65 -4.97 29.34
CA ALA A 697 30.52 -4.12 30.54
C ALA A 697 30.33 -2.60 30.27
N ARG A 698 30.16 -2.19 29.00
CA ARG A 698 29.85 -0.82 28.57
C ARG A 698 28.45 -0.68 27.96
N GLU A 699 27.78 -1.78 27.65
CA GLU A 699 26.43 -1.78 27.08
C GLU A 699 25.38 -1.76 28.19
N LYS A 700 24.68 -0.63 28.35
CA LYS A 700 23.57 -0.51 29.30
C LYS A 700 22.29 -1.06 28.68
N ILE A 701 21.90 -2.27 29.09
CA ILE A 701 20.57 -2.82 28.80
C ILE A 701 19.52 -1.94 29.48
N THR A 702 18.53 -1.47 28.72
CA THR A 702 17.40 -0.66 29.22
C THR A 702 16.06 -1.41 29.22
N THR A 703 16.04 -2.64 28.68
CA THR A 703 14.85 -3.47 28.53
C THR A 703 14.70 -4.48 29.67
N GLU A 704 13.52 -4.58 30.29
CA GLU A 704 13.26 -5.51 31.41
C GLU A 704 12.80 -6.92 31.00
N HIS A 705 12.52 -7.15 29.71
CA HIS A 705 11.99 -8.42 29.21
C HIS A 705 13.04 -9.54 29.11
N SER A 706 12.58 -10.79 29.01
CA SER A 706 13.46 -11.95 28.90
C SER A 706 14.33 -11.88 27.64
N ARG A 707 15.66 -11.88 27.85
CA ARG A 707 16.68 -11.89 26.79
C ARG A 707 17.07 -13.31 26.35
N ASN A 708 16.34 -14.35 26.77
CA ASN A 708 16.69 -15.74 26.47
C ASN A 708 16.51 -16.06 24.98
N ARG A 709 17.60 -16.45 24.31
CA ARG A 709 17.62 -16.71 22.86
C ARG A 709 16.65 -17.81 22.43
N LEU A 710 16.52 -18.89 23.20
CA LEU A 710 15.63 -20.00 22.84
C LEU A 710 14.14 -19.59 22.96
N GLN A 711 13.78 -18.90 24.05
CA GLN A 711 12.42 -18.40 24.26
C GLN A 711 12.03 -17.35 23.20
N LEU A 712 12.92 -16.39 22.91
CA LEU A 712 12.68 -15.37 21.89
C LEU A 712 12.68 -15.96 20.46
N TYR A 713 13.37 -17.07 20.23
CA TYR A 713 13.31 -17.79 18.96
C TYR A 713 11.98 -18.55 18.78
N GLN A 714 11.50 -19.24 19.82
CA GLN A 714 10.17 -19.87 19.81
C GLN A 714 9.06 -18.83 19.60
N LEU A 715 9.16 -17.69 20.28
CA LEU A 715 8.29 -16.53 20.08
C LEU A 715 8.34 -16.01 18.63
N ALA A 716 9.53 -15.93 18.03
CA ALA A 716 9.68 -15.52 16.63
C ALA A 716 8.94 -16.46 15.67
N LEU A 717 8.98 -17.78 15.89
CA LEU A 717 8.27 -18.75 15.05
C LEU A 717 6.74 -18.54 15.08
N LEU A 718 6.15 -18.33 16.26
CA LEU A 718 4.72 -18.05 16.40
C LEU A 718 4.31 -16.80 15.57
N LEU A 719 5.14 -15.75 15.60
CA LEU A 719 4.93 -14.54 14.79
C LEU A 719 5.09 -14.79 13.29
N CYS A 720 6.09 -15.58 12.88
CA CYS A 720 6.33 -15.89 11.48
C CYS A 720 5.19 -16.74 10.88
N VAL A 721 4.73 -17.76 11.60
CA VAL A 721 3.65 -18.67 11.14
C VAL A 721 2.33 -17.92 11.03
N SER A 722 1.93 -17.16 12.06
CA SER A 722 0.69 -16.37 12.02
C SER A 722 0.68 -15.34 10.89
N ILE A 723 1.75 -14.56 10.72
CA ILE A 723 1.86 -13.58 9.62
C ILE A 723 1.84 -14.27 8.26
N ARG A 724 2.48 -15.43 8.12
CA ARG A 724 2.53 -16.17 6.86
C ARG A 724 1.15 -16.67 6.43
N LEU A 725 0.41 -17.30 7.34
CA LEU A 725 -0.97 -17.75 7.09
C LEU A 725 -1.88 -16.56 6.73
N PHE A 726 -1.85 -15.48 7.51
CA PHE A 726 -2.69 -14.30 7.25
C PHE A 726 -2.35 -13.59 5.91
N ALA A 727 -1.08 -13.55 5.51
CA ALA A 727 -0.63 -12.82 4.31
C ALA A 727 -0.68 -13.63 3.00
N THR A 728 -1.40 -14.76 2.98
CA THR A 728 -1.69 -15.57 1.79
C THR A 728 -2.56 -14.81 0.77
N ARG A 729 -2.49 -15.18 -0.52
CA ARG A 729 -3.35 -14.60 -1.57
C ARG A 729 -4.79 -15.10 -1.53
N THR A 730 -4.99 -16.28 -0.96
CA THR A 730 -6.26 -16.98 -0.73
C THR A 730 -6.21 -17.70 0.61
N ILE A 731 -7.27 -17.68 1.43
CA ILE A 731 -7.26 -18.24 2.79
C ILE A 731 -8.61 -18.91 3.12
N SER A 732 -8.61 -20.00 3.90
CA SER A 732 -9.82 -20.59 4.49
C SER A 732 -10.08 -20.03 5.89
N MET A 733 -11.30 -20.17 6.42
CA MET A 733 -11.58 -19.73 7.81
C MET A 733 -10.89 -20.62 8.86
N SER A 734 -10.61 -21.89 8.53
CA SER A 734 -9.73 -22.77 9.32
C SER A 734 -8.31 -22.20 9.42
N GLN A 735 -7.69 -21.83 8.30
CA GLN A 735 -6.36 -21.20 8.29
C GLN A 735 -6.36 -19.84 9.01
N ALA A 736 -7.44 -19.06 8.90
CA ALA A 736 -7.61 -17.82 9.65
C ALA A 736 -7.70 -18.08 11.18
N HIS A 737 -8.36 -19.16 11.62
CA HIS A 737 -8.39 -19.57 13.03
C HIS A 737 -6.99 -19.96 13.53
N MET A 738 -6.27 -20.80 12.79
CA MET A 738 -4.88 -21.19 13.11
C MET A 738 -3.97 -19.97 13.24
N ALA A 739 -4.03 -19.06 12.25
CA ALA A 739 -3.25 -17.82 12.25
C ALA A 739 -3.56 -16.94 13.47
N GLN A 740 -4.84 -16.85 13.85
CA GLN A 740 -5.28 -16.07 15.00
C GLN A 740 -4.82 -16.67 16.33
N GLU A 741 -4.84 -18.00 16.49
CA GLU A 741 -4.30 -18.66 17.69
C GLU A 741 -2.78 -18.57 17.78
N TYR A 742 -2.05 -18.73 16.69
CA TYR A 742 -0.60 -18.50 16.68
C TYR A 742 -0.26 -17.06 17.10
N LEU A 743 -1.03 -16.06 16.65
CA LEU A 743 -0.81 -14.66 17.02
C LEU A 743 -1.25 -14.33 18.46
N ALA A 744 -2.34 -14.94 18.94
CA ALA A 744 -2.78 -14.81 20.32
C ALA A 744 -1.77 -15.46 21.27
N ASN A 745 -1.24 -16.63 20.92
CA ASN A 745 -0.20 -17.31 21.69
C ASN A 745 1.12 -16.55 21.66
N TYR A 746 1.55 -15.98 20.52
CA TYR A 746 2.66 -15.01 20.47
C TYR A 746 2.47 -13.88 21.50
N SER A 747 1.31 -13.23 21.51
CA SER A 747 1.03 -12.12 22.43
C SER A 747 0.97 -12.56 23.91
N ARG A 748 0.36 -13.72 24.21
CA ARG A 748 0.36 -14.31 25.56
C ARG A 748 1.78 -14.63 26.03
N THR A 749 2.62 -15.21 25.16
CA THR A 749 4.03 -15.50 25.44
C THR A 749 4.87 -14.22 25.59
N CYS A 750 4.58 -13.15 24.86
CA CYS A 750 5.17 -11.83 25.12
C CYS A 750 4.95 -11.38 26.56
N LEU A 751 3.70 -11.42 27.06
CA LEU A 751 3.38 -11.05 28.45
C LEU A 751 4.12 -11.93 29.47
N LEU A 752 4.19 -13.25 29.24
CA LEU A 752 4.94 -14.19 30.10
C LEU A 752 6.45 -13.90 30.11
N LEU A 753 7.01 -13.39 29.00
CA LEU A 753 8.40 -12.95 28.88
C LEU A 753 8.63 -11.49 29.33
N LYS A 754 7.60 -10.83 29.89
CA LYS A 754 7.57 -9.40 30.26
C LYS A 754 7.84 -8.43 29.11
N ILE A 755 7.57 -8.83 27.87
CA ILE A 755 7.62 -7.94 26.71
C ILE A 755 6.39 -7.03 26.77
N PRO A 756 6.54 -5.70 26.91
CA PRO A 756 5.40 -4.80 26.86
C PRO A 756 4.77 -4.81 25.47
N LEU A 757 3.43 -4.79 25.42
CA LEU A 757 2.67 -4.83 24.18
C LEU A 757 2.02 -3.47 23.89
N VAL A 758 2.13 -3.06 22.62
CA VAL A 758 1.46 -1.86 22.07
C VAL A 758 0.13 -2.23 21.41
N ILE A 759 -0.78 -1.25 21.29
CA ILE A 759 -2.17 -1.40 20.81
C ILE A 759 -2.32 -2.22 19.52
N ASN A 760 -1.34 -2.21 18.61
CA ASN A 760 -1.32 -3.02 17.38
C ASN A 760 -1.48 -4.53 17.62
N HIS A 761 -0.95 -5.04 18.74
CA HIS A 761 -1.06 -6.44 19.15
C HIS A 761 -2.48 -6.81 19.57
N HIS A 762 -3.21 -5.87 20.16
CA HIS A 762 -4.62 -6.08 20.49
C HIS A 762 -5.50 -5.90 19.25
N LEU A 763 -5.24 -4.88 18.42
CA LEU A 763 -5.98 -4.71 17.16
C LEU A 763 -5.88 -5.96 16.27
N SER A 764 -4.74 -6.65 16.25
CA SER A 764 -4.57 -7.90 15.50
C SER A 764 -5.30 -9.12 16.08
N MET A 765 -5.95 -9.01 17.26
CA MET A 765 -6.87 -10.02 17.77
C MET A 765 -8.22 -10.04 17.02
N HIS A 766 -8.45 -9.07 16.13
CA HIS A 766 -9.66 -9.01 15.30
C HIS A 766 -9.49 -9.60 13.89
N TYR A 767 -8.30 -10.08 13.49
CA TYR A 767 -8.10 -10.51 12.09
C TYR A 767 -8.99 -11.68 11.66
N TYR A 768 -9.31 -12.63 12.54
CA TYR A 768 -10.29 -13.68 12.24
C TYR A 768 -11.68 -13.12 11.89
N ASP A 769 -12.16 -12.11 12.63
CA ASP A 769 -13.41 -11.41 12.28
C ASP A 769 -13.25 -10.64 10.96
N MET A 770 -12.15 -9.88 10.80
CA MET A 770 -11.89 -9.05 9.62
C MET A 770 -11.82 -9.90 8.33
N ILE A 771 -11.26 -11.11 8.40
CA ILE A 771 -11.14 -12.02 7.25
C ILE A 771 -12.49 -12.69 6.93
N ARG A 772 -13.30 -13.01 7.95
CA ARG A 772 -14.70 -13.44 7.76
C ARG A 772 -15.56 -12.36 7.12
N GLU A 773 -15.33 -11.09 7.45
CA GLU A 773 -16.08 -9.97 6.86
C GLU A 773 -15.56 -9.56 5.48
N TYR A 774 -14.25 -9.37 5.29
CA TYR A 774 -13.66 -8.74 4.08
C TYR A 774 -12.85 -9.69 3.18
N GLY A 775 -12.83 -10.99 3.46
CA GLY A 775 -12.03 -11.97 2.72
C GLY A 775 -10.53 -11.92 3.05
N PRO A 776 -9.64 -12.46 2.19
CA PRO A 776 -8.20 -12.51 2.46
C PRO A 776 -7.60 -11.11 2.57
N VAL A 777 -6.66 -10.87 3.50
CA VAL A 777 -6.06 -9.53 3.73
C VAL A 777 -5.38 -8.96 2.48
N TYR A 778 -4.89 -9.84 1.59
CA TYR A 778 -4.30 -9.49 0.30
C TYR A 778 -5.29 -8.77 -0.63
N GLY A 779 -6.61 -8.94 -0.43
CA GLY A 779 -7.64 -8.23 -1.17
C GLY A 779 -7.75 -6.74 -0.81
N TYR A 780 -7.38 -6.36 0.42
CA TYR A 780 -7.62 -5.02 0.97
C TYR A 780 -6.40 -4.32 1.62
N TRP A 781 -5.21 -4.94 1.72
CA TRP A 781 -4.00 -4.29 2.24
C TRP A 781 -3.55 -3.05 1.44
N LEU A 782 -2.92 -2.06 2.11
CA LEU A 782 -2.76 -0.71 1.55
C LEU A 782 -1.61 -0.46 0.55
N PHE A 783 -0.81 -1.48 0.17
CA PHE A 783 0.30 -1.35 -0.80
C PHE A 783 -0.09 -0.74 -2.16
N ALA A 784 -1.37 -0.76 -2.53
CA ALA A 784 -1.89 -0.11 -3.74
C ALA A 784 -2.05 1.42 -3.56
N PHE A 785 -2.54 1.87 -2.40
CA PHE A 785 -2.82 3.29 -2.15
C PHE A 785 -1.55 4.08 -1.85
N GLU A 786 -0.60 3.49 -1.12
CA GLU A 786 0.80 3.96 -1.01
C GLU A 786 1.41 4.32 -2.37
N ARG A 787 1.13 3.47 -3.38
CA ARG A 787 1.63 3.63 -4.74
C ARG A 787 1.00 4.83 -5.44
N PHE A 788 -0.25 5.19 -5.10
CA PHE A 788 -0.92 6.39 -5.62
C PHE A 788 -0.39 7.66 -4.96
N ASN A 789 -0.12 7.65 -3.65
CA ASN A 789 0.50 8.78 -2.95
C ASN A 789 1.90 9.06 -3.52
N GLY A 790 2.73 8.02 -3.69
CA GLY A 790 4.03 8.15 -4.37
C GLY A 790 3.95 8.55 -5.86
N ILE A 791 2.81 8.39 -6.54
CA ILE A 791 2.59 8.93 -7.89
C ILE A 791 2.29 10.44 -7.82
N LEU A 792 1.45 10.87 -6.87
CA LEU A 792 1.09 12.27 -6.68
C LEU A 792 2.27 13.12 -6.15
N GLU A 793 3.09 12.58 -5.26
CA GLU A 793 4.37 13.16 -4.81
C GLU A 793 5.30 13.49 -5.98
N ASN A 794 5.24 12.71 -7.08
CA ASN A 794 6.08 12.90 -8.27
C ASN A 794 5.44 13.80 -9.35
N VAL A 795 4.35 14.52 -9.05
CA VAL A 795 3.70 15.46 -9.98
C VAL A 795 4.31 16.87 -9.87
N ASN A 796 4.86 17.36 -10.98
CA ASN A 796 5.32 18.74 -11.12
C ASN A 796 4.16 19.73 -10.86
N HIS A 797 4.22 20.45 -9.73
CA HIS A 797 3.23 21.44 -9.30
C HIS A 797 3.79 22.87 -9.33
N ASN A 798 2.92 23.89 -9.26
CA ASN A 798 3.35 25.30 -9.24
C ASN A 798 3.99 25.75 -7.91
N GLY A 799 3.82 24.98 -6.82
CA GLY A 799 4.33 25.33 -5.49
C GLY A 799 3.49 26.37 -4.75
N HIS A 800 2.29 26.73 -5.24
CA HIS A 800 1.41 27.68 -4.59
C HIS A 800 0.47 26.98 -3.60
N ASP A 801 0.38 27.54 -2.40
CA ASP A 801 -0.40 26.98 -1.30
C ASP A 801 -1.91 27.28 -1.49
N GLY A 802 -2.74 26.99 -0.48
CA GLY A 802 -4.17 27.30 -0.53
C GLY A 802 -5.00 26.41 -1.47
N GLY A 803 -4.46 25.28 -1.94
CA GLY A 803 -5.17 24.31 -2.80
C GLY A 803 -4.79 24.33 -4.28
N GLU A 804 -3.89 25.22 -4.73
CA GLU A 804 -3.47 25.25 -6.15
C GLU A 804 -2.58 24.06 -6.53
N MET A 805 -1.69 23.62 -5.63
CA MET A 805 -0.91 22.39 -5.82
C MET A 805 -1.81 21.16 -5.92
N GLU A 806 -2.75 21.00 -5.00
CA GLU A 806 -3.72 19.90 -4.95
C GLU A 806 -4.65 19.91 -6.17
N THR A 807 -5.03 21.10 -6.64
CA THR A 807 -5.76 21.27 -7.91
C THR A 807 -4.93 20.78 -9.10
N THR A 808 -3.60 20.88 -9.01
CA THR A 808 -2.68 20.36 -10.03
C THR A 808 -2.48 18.85 -9.91
N LEU A 809 -2.49 18.29 -8.70
CA LEU A 809 -2.51 16.84 -8.43
C LEU A 809 -3.76 16.18 -9.04
N LEU A 810 -4.97 16.70 -8.73
CA LEU A 810 -6.22 16.14 -9.24
C LEU A 810 -6.34 16.29 -10.77
N ARG A 811 -5.86 17.43 -11.32
CA ARG A 811 -5.76 17.62 -12.77
C ARG A 811 -4.86 16.58 -13.42
N ASN A 812 -3.71 16.26 -12.84
CA ASN A 812 -2.83 15.22 -13.36
C ASN A 812 -3.50 13.84 -13.33
N TRP A 813 -4.15 13.49 -12.21
CA TRP A 813 -4.88 12.24 -12.06
C TRP A 813 -5.94 12.06 -13.14
N ILE A 814 -6.88 13.01 -13.25
CA ILE A 814 -7.98 12.96 -14.23
C ILE A 814 -7.46 13.04 -15.66
N GLN A 815 -6.42 13.83 -15.95
CA GLN A 815 -5.86 13.91 -17.30
C GLN A 815 -5.24 12.59 -17.78
N ASN A 816 -4.64 11.79 -16.88
CA ASN A 816 -4.15 10.46 -17.24
C ASN A 816 -5.31 9.47 -17.52
N GLN A 817 -6.44 9.59 -16.82
CA GLN A 817 -7.65 8.82 -17.12
C GLN A 817 -8.24 9.20 -18.49
N LEU A 818 -8.34 10.49 -18.79
CA LEU A 818 -8.80 11.00 -20.09
C LEU A 818 -7.86 10.59 -21.24
N ALA A 819 -6.54 10.57 -21.02
CA ALA A 819 -5.58 10.09 -22.02
C ALA A 819 -5.74 8.58 -22.32
N TYR A 820 -6.15 7.79 -21.33
CA TYR A 820 -6.51 6.38 -21.53
C TYR A 820 -7.86 6.21 -22.26
N GLU A 821 -8.86 7.01 -21.89
CA GLU A 821 -10.18 7.04 -22.56
C GLU A 821 -10.05 7.42 -24.04
N LEU A 822 -9.19 8.39 -24.38
CA LEU A 822 -8.87 8.75 -25.77
C LEU A 822 -8.14 7.62 -26.52
N LEU A 823 -7.25 6.86 -25.87
CA LEU A 823 -6.54 5.73 -26.48
C LEU A 823 -7.50 4.60 -26.88
N ILE A 824 -8.42 4.23 -25.99
CA ILE A 824 -9.33 3.08 -26.23
C ILE A 824 -10.51 3.43 -27.16
N SER A 825 -10.88 4.71 -27.27
CA SER A 825 -11.93 5.19 -28.17
C SER A 825 -11.42 5.51 -29.59
N LEU A 826 -10.12 5.34 -29.88
CA LEU A 826 -9.54 5.60 -31.20
C LEU A 826 -10.27 4.83 -32.33
N PRO A 827 -10.86 5.53 -33.32
CA PRO A 827 -11.57 4.89 -34.44
C PRO A 827 -10.72 3.83 -35.17
N PRO A 828 -11.32 2.76 -35.73
CA PRO A 828 -10.57 1.71 -36.46
C PRO A 828 -9.72 2.25 -37.61
N ASP A 829 -10.20 3.30 -38.28
CA ASP A 829 -9.57 4.02 -39.39
C ASP A 829 -8.60 5.13 -38.95
N ALA A 830 -8.45 5.40 -37.64
CA ALA A 830 -7.56 6.43 -37.11
C ALA A 830 -6.13 6.28 -37.64
N HIS A 831 -5.57 7.39 -38.12
CA HIS A 831 -4.35 7.40 -38.93
C HIS A 831 -3.15 6.84 -38.12
N PRO A 832 -2.24 6.06 -38.72
CA PRO A 832 -1.14 5.42 -38.00
C PRO A 832 -0.31 6.37 -37.13
N LYS A 833 -0.15 7.64 -37.54
CA LYS A 833 0.56 8.65 -36.75
C LYS A 833 -0.19 9.09 -35.49
N GLU A 834 -1.52 9.08 -35.47
CA GLU A 834 -2.31 9.35 -34.26
C GLU A 834 -2.11 8.24 -33.24
N ARG A 835 -2.21 6.98 -33.70
CA ARG A 835 -1.91 5.78 -32.91
C ARG A 835 -0.47 5.82 -32.38
N GLU A 836 0.50 6.20 -33.20
CA GLU A 836 1.90 6.37 -32.78
C GLU A 836 2.03 7.45 -31.69
N LEU A 837 1.46 8.63 -31.89
CA LEU A 837 1.55 9.77 -30.96
C LEU A 837 0.90 9.48 -29.61
N ILE A 838 -0.26 8.80 -29.59
CA ILE A 838 -0.92 8.39 -28.34
C ILE A 838 -0.17 7.21 -27.70
N ASN A 839 0.38 6.27 -28.49
CA ASN A 839 1.31 5.26 -27.96
C ASN A 839 2.60 5.89 -27.39
N CYS A 840 3.03 7.07 -27.85
CA CYS A 840 4.13 7.81 -27.23
C CYS A 840 3.77 8.37 -25.84
N ILE A 841 2.48 8.65 -25.52
CA ILE A 841 2.04 8.88 -24.14
C ILE A 841 2.31 7.62 -23.32
N VAL A 842 1.72 6.52 -23.78
CA VAL A 842 1.72 5.21 -23.14
C VAL A 842 3.14 4.72 -22.87
N GLU A 843 4.06 4.90 -23.82
CA GLU A 843 5.48 4.58 -23.66
C GLU A 843 6.29 5.59 -22.82
N THR A 844 5.95 6.88 -22.86
CA THR A 844 6.69 7.90 -22.07
C THR A 844 6.33 7.77 -20.59
N GLU A 845 5.05 7.52 -20.30
CA GLU A 845 4.64 7.07 -18.98
C GLU A 845 5.31 5.73 -18.64
N ALA A 846 5.28 4.70 -19.51
CA ALA A 846 5.92 3.39 -19.22
C ALA A 846 7.42 3.48 -18.83
N LYS A 847 8.12 4.57 -19.19
CA LYS A 847 9.53 4.81 -18.83
C LYS A 847 9.69 5.40 -17.41
N LYS A 848 8.64 6.00 -16.83
CA LYS A 848 8.56 6.40 -15.42
C LYS A 848 8.22 5.20 -14.53
N ARG A 849 8.78 5.15 -13.31
CA ARG A 849 8.35 4.19 -12.27
C ARG A 849 6.94 4.55 -11.80
N GLY A 850 6.14 3.54 -11.43
CA GLY A 850 4.76 3.72 -10.95
C GLY A 850 3.70 4.02 -12.03
N SER A 851 4.11 4.23 -13.27
CA SER A 851 3.27 4.63 -14.40
C SER A 851 2.12 3.68 -14.77
N MET A 852 1.10 4.20 -15.46
CA MET A 852 -0.06 3.45 -15.94
C MET A 852 0.31 2.14 -16.67
N MET A 853 1.31 2.12 -17.56
CA MET A 853 1.72 0.88 -18.22
C MET A 853 2.55 -0.05 -17.33
N THR A 854 3.21 0.48 -16.30
CA THR A 854 3.85 -0.34 -15.27
C THR A 854 2.79 -0.96 -14.37
N GLN A 855 1.75 -0.21 -14.00
CA GLN A 855 0.56 -0.72 -13.31
C GLN A 855 -0.12 -1.81 -14.16
N ILE A 856 -0.55 -1.52 -15.39
CA ILE A 856 -1.17 -2.49 -16.31
C ILE A 856 -0.26 -3.72 -16.51
N ALA A 857 1.06 -3.56 -16.60
CA ALA A 857 1.97 -4.69 -16.76
C ALA A 857 2.22 -5.50 -15.47
N ILE A 858 2.13 -4.89 -14.29
CA ILE A 858 2.15 -5.57 -12.98
C ILE A 858 0.82 -6.29 -12.80
N PHE A 859 -0.28 -5.55 -12.81
CA PHE A 859 -1.61 -6.03 -12.51
C PHE A 859 -2.11 -7.06 -13.53
N ASN A 860 -2.05 -6.83 -14.85
CA ASN A 860 -2.41 -7.87 -15.83
C ASN A 860 -1.56 -9.15 -15.66
N SER A 861 -0.45 -9.08 -14.93
CA SER A 861 0.36 -10.25 -14.64
C SER A 861 0.08 -10.87 -13.26
N GLU A 862 -0.48 -10.12 -12.30
CA GLU A 862 -0.95 -10.59 -10.98
C GLU A 862 -2.31 -11.33 -11.00
N VAL A 863 -3.05 -11.39 -12.13
CA VAL A 863 -4.39 -12.03 -12.24
C VAL A 863 -4.49 -13.14 -13.29
N ASP A 864 -3.43 -13.35 -14.07
CA ASP A 864 -3.49 -14.31 -15.18
C ASP A 864 -3.25 -15.75 -14.68
N ASN A 865 -4.18 -16.26 -13.87
CA ASN A 865 -4.19 -17.51 -13.06
C ASN A 865 -3.89 -18.84 -13.82
N ALA A 866 -3.50 -18.79 -15.09
CA ALA A 866 -2.94 -19.91 -15.86
C ALA A 866 -2.00 -19.47 -17.01
N SER A 867 -1.72 -18.17 -17.17
CA SER A 867 -1.23 -17.57 -18.42
C SER A 867 0.25 -17.16 -18.31
N ILE A 868 1.10 -18.11 -18.69
CA ILE A 868 2.54 -17.97 -18.78
C ILE A 868 2.91 -16.99 -19.90
N LYS A 869 3.35 -15.79 -19.53
CA LYS A 869 3.69 -14.71 -20.46
C LYS A 869 5.10 -14.85 -21.00
N LEU A 870 5.15 -15.16 -22.30
CA LEU A 870 6.37 -15.30 -23.07
C LEU A 870 7.05 -13.93 -23.35
N PRO A 871 8.37 -13.90 -23.60
CA PRO A 871 9.07 -12.68 -23.97
C PRO A 871 8.49 -12.01 -25.22
N LYS A 872 8.38 -10.67 -25.23
CA LYS A 872 7.86 -9.86 -26.36
C LYS A 872 8.56 -10.09 -27.71
N ARG A 873 9.72 -10.75 -27.73
CA ARG A 873 10.44 -11.20 -28.93
C ARG A 873 10.88 -12.65 -28.74
N LEU A 874 10.15 -13.59 -29.34
CA LEU A 874 10.55 -14.99 -29.45
C LEU A 874 11.51 -15.19 -30.63
N GLY A 875 12.41 -16.17 -30.52
CA GLY A 875 13.21 -16.63 -31.65
C GLY A 875 12.31 -17.22 -32.74
N LYS A 876 12.53 -16.84 -34.01
CA LYS A 876 11.75 -17.36 -35.15
C LYS A 876 12.12 -18.81 -35.52
N LYS A 877 13.36 -19.22 -35.27
CA LYS A 877 13.82 -20.60 -35.48
C LYS A 877 13.59 -21.42 -34.21
N ALA A 878 13.27 -22.69 -34.41
CA ALA A 878 13.45 -23.71 -33.38
C ALA A 878 14.95 -23.99 -33.15
N ILE A 879 15.24 -24.73 -32.09
CA ILE A 879 16.59 -25.17 -31.72
C ILE A 879 16.67 -26.69 -31.90
N ASP A 880 17.75 -27.18 -32.51
CA ASP A 880 18.09 -28.60 -32.50
C ASP A 880 18.35 -29.04 -31.04
N LEU A 881 17.47 -29.90 -30.53
CA LEU A 881 17.55 -30.46 -29.19
C LEU A 881 18.76 -31.39 -28.98
N HIS A 882 19.33 -31.99 -30.02
CA HIS A 882 20.54 -32.79 -29.91
C HIS A 882 21.79 -31.91 -29.74
N ALA A 883 21.81 -30.72 -30.37
CA ALA A 883 22.90 -29.75 -30.25
C ALA A 883 23.01 -29.04 -28.87
N ILE A 884 22.10 -29.28 -27.93
CA ILE A 884 22.10 -28.63 -26.60
C ILE A 884 23.15 -29.24 -25.63
N ASN A 885 23.83 -30.31 -26.05
CA ASN A 885 25.08 -30.83 -25.45
C ASN A 885 24.94 -31.52 -24.07
N ASP A 886 23.91 -32.36 -23.93
CA ASP A 886 23.61 -33.16 -22.71
C ASP A 886 23.41 -34.67 -23.03
N ASN A 887 24.19 -35.22 -23.97
CA ASN A 887 24.08 -36.63 -24.44
C ASN A 887 22.65 -37.07 -24.84
N GLY A 888 21.80 -36.13 -25.27
CA GLY A 888 20.40 -36.39 -25.62
C GLY A 888 19.41 -36.42 -24.45
N LYS A 889 19.83 -36.22 -23.18
CA LYS A 889 18.93 -36.21 -22.01
C LYS A 889 17.77 -35.22 -22.17
N ILE A 890 18.04 -33.98 -22.57
CA ILE A 890 17.00 -32.94 -22.77
C ILE A 890 15.98 -33.36 -23.83
N TYR A 891 16.42 -33.95 -24.95
CA TYR A 891 15.52 -34.46 -25.99
C TYR A 891 14.57 -35.52 -25.42
N GLN A 892 15.10 -36.50 -24.69
CA GLN A 892 14.29 -37.58 -24.11
C GLN A 892 13.33 -37.06 -23.03
N LEU A 893 13.76 -36.14 -22.17
CA LEU A 893 12.90 -35.53 -21.15
C LEU A 893 11.73 -34.75 -21.77
N LEU A 894 11.99 -33.96 -22.82
CA LEU A 894 10.94 -33.23 -23.54
C LEU A 894 10.00 -34.18 -24.29
N LEU A 895 10.52 -35.24 -24.92
CA LEU A 895 9.69 -36.27 -25.56
C LEU A 895 8.76 -36.96 -24.56
N THR A 896 9.29 -37.48 -23.44
CA THR A 896 8.49 -38.15 -22.40
C THR A 896 7.44 -37.20 -21.79
N HIS A 897 7.77 -35.93 -21.60
CA HIS A 897 6.79 -34.93 -21.13
C HIS A 897 5.71 -34.63 -22.18
N CYS A 898 6.07 -34.53 -23.47
CA CYS A 898 5.09 -34.30 -24.52
C CYS A 898 4.20 -35.55 -24.76
N GLN A 899 4.71 -36.76 -24.52
CA GLN A 899 3.91 -37.99 -24.54
C GLN A 899 2.81 -38.01 -23.46
N SER A 900 3.09 -37.50 -22.24
CA SER A 900 2.08 -37.44 -21.17
C SER A 900 1.11 -36.26 -21.32
N VAL A 901 1.55 -35.15 -21.90
CA VAL A 901 0.69 -33.96 -22.17
C VAL A 901 -0.16 -34.13 -23.43
N TRP A 902 0.30 -34.88 -24.43
CA TRP A 902 -0.43 -35.14 -25.68
C TRP A 902 -0.50 -36.65 -26.03
N PRO A 903 -1.10 -37.50 -25.16
CA PRO A 903 -1.18 -38.95 -25.40
C PRO A 903 -1.89 -39.31 -26.71
N GLN A 904 -2.84 -38.47 -27.15
CA GLN A 904 -3.58 -38.64 -28.41
C GLN A 904 -2.72 -38.53 -29.68
N LEU A 905 -1.49 -38.01 -29.59
CA LEU A 905 -0.56 -37.94 -30.74
C LEU A 905 0.31 -39.19 -30.89
N ASN A 906 0.35 -40.07 -29.87
CA ASN A 906 1.30 -41.18 -29.74
C ASN A 906 2.72 -40.78 -30.19
N LEU A 907 3.31 -39.77 -29.53
CA LEU A 907 4.58 -39.21 -29.97
C LEU A 907 5.71 -40.25 -29.91
N VAL A 908 6.46 -40.37 -31.01
CA VAL A 908 7.61 -41.27 -31.14
C VAL A 908 8.90 -40.48 -31.35
N ALA A 909 10.02 -41.05 -30.92
CA ALA A 909 11.34 -40.47 -31.14
C ALA A 909 11.67 -40.34 -32.64
N GLU A 910 12.53 -39.39 -32.97
CA GLU A 910 13.07 -39.22 -34.31
C GLU A 910 13.82 -40.50 -34.72
N PHE A 911 13.66 -40.91 -35.99
CA PHE A 911 14.16 -42.17 -36.54
C PHE A 911 13.60 -43.47 -35.88
N SER A 912 12.55 -43.38 -35.05
CA SER A 912 11.84 -44.55 -34.55
C SER A 912 11.01 -45.24 -35.64
N ASN A 913 11.04 -46.58 -35.66
CA ASN A 913 10.18 -47.41 -36.52
C ASN A 913 8.77 -47.64 -35.92
N GLN A 914 8.41 -46.96 -34.83
CA GLN A 914 7.10 -47.06 -34.18
C GLN A 914 6.06 -46.16 -34.86
N GLN A 915 4.80 -46.61 -34.89
CA GLN A 915 3.70 -45.89 -35.52
C GLN A 915 3.18 -44.74 -34.63
N GLY A 916 3.51 -43.50 -34.98
CA GLY A 916 3.10 -42.32 -34.20
C GLY A 916 3.50 -40.99 -34.86
N ALA A 917 3.20 -39.87 -34.20
CA ALA A 917 3.69 -38.57 -34.64
C ALA A 917 5.18 -38.39 -34.26
N CYS A 918 6.02 -37.99 -35.21
CA CYS A 918 7.47 -37.89 -34.99
C CYS A 918 7.85 -36.61 -34.22
N PHE A 919 8.59 -36.74 -33.12
CA PHE A 919 9.10 -35.62 -32.33
C PHE A 919 10.48 -35.17 -32.86
N VAL A 920 10.47 -34.39 -33.95
CA VAL A 920 11.69 -34.00 -34.68
C VAL A 920 12.48 -32.92 -33.94
N SER A 921 13.75 -33.22 -33.65
CA SER A 921 14.66 -32.45 -32.79
C SER A 921 14.83 -30.98 -33.18
N ASP A 922 14.80 -30.65 -34.49
CA ASP A 922 15.15 -29.33 -35.02
C ASP A 922 13.98 -28.34 -35.13
N ASN A 923 12.72 -28.80 -35.02
CA ASN A 923 11.53 -27.99 -35.30
C ASN A 923 10.46 -27.97 -34.19
N VAL A 924 10.47 -28.92 -33.25
CA VAL A 924 9.44 -28.97 -32.17
C VAL A 924 9.64 -27.93 -31.06
N ALA A 925 10.87 -27.50 -30.77
CA ALA A 925 11.18 -26.73 -29.56
C ALA A 925 11.84 -25.36 -29.84
N ARG A 926 11.50 -24.37 -29.01
CA ARG A 926 12.12 -23.02 -29.00
C ARG A 926 12.57 -22.67 -27.59
N ARG A 927 13.89 -22.59 -27.35
CA ARG A 927 14.46 -22.14 -26.08
C ARG A 927 14.10 -20.68 -25.82
N ILE A 928 13.65 -20.33 -24.62
CA ILE A 928 13.31 -18.96 -24.21
C ILE A 928 14.22 -18.47 -23.06
N PRO A 929 14.60 -17.18 -23.03
CA PRO A 929 15.51 -16.67 -21.99
C PRO A 929 14.86 -16.57 -20.61
N TYR A 930 13.56 -16.33 -20.55
CA TYR A 930 12.75 -16.24 -19.35
C TYR A 930 11.29 -16.45 -19.71
N LEU A 931 10.46 -16.65 -18.69
CA LEU A 931 9.01 -16.45 -18.77
C LEU A 931 8.56 -15.51 -17.65
N ARG A 932 7.31 -15.06 -17.70
CA ARG A 932 6.61 -14.52 -16.53
C ARG A 932 5.42 -15.41 -16.22
N LYS A 933 5.35 -15.92 -15.00
CA LYS A 933 4.13 -16.45 -14.39
C LYS A 933 3.79 -15.45 -13.28
N ASP A 934 2.54 -15.05 -13.15
CA ASP A 934 2.08 -14.26 -11.98
C ASP A 934 2.79 -12.90 -11.83
N GLY A 935 3.29 -12.37 -12.96
CA GLY A 935 4.14 -11.17 -13.04
C GLY A 935 5.60 -11.36 -12.69
N ILE A 936 5.88 -12.38 -11.90
CA ILE A 936 7.19 -12.81 -11.44
C ILE A 936 7.98 -13.35 -12.63
N ARG A 937 9.19 -12.80 -12.85
CA ARG A 937 10.09 -13.28 -13.90
C ARG A 937 10.84 -14.50 -13.40
N TYR A 938 10.64 -15.62 -14.08
CA TYR A 938 11.42 -16.85 -13.88
C TYR A 938 12.41 -17.00 -15.03
N GLY A 939 13.68 -17.19 -14.70
CA GLY A 939 14.79 -17.32 -15.64
C GLY A 939 15.25 -18.77 -15.80
N ALA A 940 16.32 -18.95 -16.57
CA ALA A 940 16.99 -20.24 -16.74
C ALA A 940 18.48 -20.12 -16.39
N GLN A 941 19.04 -21.17 -15.78
CA GLN A 941 20.49 -21.29 -15.51
C GLN A 941 21.31 -21.14 -16.80
N SER A 942 20.81 -21.71 -17.90
CA SER A 942 21.42 -21.66 -19.23
C SER A 942 21.62 -20.25 -19.81
N ASN A 943 21.02 -19.22 -19.21
CA ASN A 943 21.08 -17.85 -19.72
C ASN A 943 21.64 -16.88 -18.67
N ALA A 944 22.89 -16.45 -18.88
CA ALA A 944 23.63 -15.56 -17.98
C ALA A 944 22.98 -14.17 -17.72
N ARG A 945 21.94 -13.78 -18.46
CA ARG A 945 21.18 -12.53 -18.19
C ARG A 945 20.01 -12.72 -17.21
N THR A 946 19.63 -13.96 -16.94
CA THR A 946 18.44 -14.34 -16.16
C THR A 946 18.68 -15.46 -15.17
N SER A 947 19.89 -16.03 -15.11
CA SER A 947 20.29 -17.09 -14.17
C SER A 947 20.12 -16.72 -12.69
N ALA A 948 20.12 -15.43 -12.35
CA ALA A 948 19.76 -14.95 -11.01
C ALA A 948 18.32 -15.32 -10.59
N ASP A 949 17.40 -15.42 -11.56
CA ASP A 949 16.01 -15.84 -11.39
C ASP A 949 15.80 -17.32 -11.72
N SER A 950 16.86 -18.15 -11.71
CA SER A 950 16.77 -19.58 -12.06
C SER A 950 16.27 -20.48 -10.93
N TYR A 951 15.90 -19.94 -9.76
CA TYR A 951 15.38 -20.72 -8.64
C TYR A 951 13.91 -20.39 -8.35
N ALA A 952 13.12 -21.43 -8.09
CA ALA A 952 11.68 -21.34 -7.81
C ALA A 952 11.22 -22.53 -6.96
N PHE A 953 10.07 -22.41 -6.33
CA PHE A 953 9.31 -23.59 -5.88
C PHE A 953 8.36 -24.04 -6.99
N ILE A 954 8.20 -25.35 -7.10
CA ILE A 954 7.14 -25.99 -7.89
C ILE A 954 6.20 -26.75 -6.98
N THR A 955 4.93 -26.83 -7.37
CA THR A 955 3.94 -27.76 -6.78
C THR A 955 4.04 -29.08 -7.53
N VAL A 956 4.27 -30.18 -6.80
CA VAL A 956 4.37 -31.53 -7.37
C VAL A 956 2.96 -32.08 -7.64
N PRO A 957 2.56 -32.39 -8.89
CA PRO A 957 1.18 -32.75 -9.20
C PRO A 957 0.68 -34.08 -8.62
N ALA A 958 1.56 -34.90 -8.04
CA ALA A 958 1.23 -36.22 -7.50
C ALA A 958 0.81 -36.19 -6.02
N ASP A 959 1.29 -35.21 -5.26
CA ASP A 959 1.10 -35.11 -3.80
C ASP A 959 0.77 -33.68 -3.33
N GLY A 960 0.70 -32.69 -4.23
CA GLY A 960 0.44 -31.29 -3.90
C GLY A 960 1.61 -30.57 -3.21
N THR A 961 2.69 -31.27 -2.88
CA THR A 961 3.77 -30.71 -2.06
C THR A 961 4.63 -29.72 -2.85
N ARG A 962 5.11 -28.67 -2.17
CA ARG A 962 6.05 -27.72 -2.74
C ARG A 962 7.48 -28.25 -2.63
N LYS A 963 8.27 -28.12 -3.72
CA LYS A 963 9.71 -28.45 -3.75
C LYS A 963 10.50 -27.33 -4.41
N ALA A 964 11.63 -26.97 -3.82
CA ALA A 964 12.60 -26.05 -4.40
C ALA A 964 13.32 -26.69 -5.59
N VAL A 965 13.40 -25.96 -6.70
CA VAL A 965 14.10 -26.37 -7.92
C VAL A 965 15.05 -25.29 -8.43
N GLN A 966 16.05 -25.72 -9.19
CA GLN A 966 16.69 -24.87 -10.18
C GLN A 966 16.13 -25.16 -11.57
N ILE A 967 15.64 -24.11 -12.23
CA ILE A 967 15.28 -24.09 -13.65
C ILE A 967 16.57 -24.07 -14.46
N MET A 968 16.91 -25.22 -15.06
CA MET A 968 18.05 -25.33 -15.97
C MET A 968 17.74 -24.62 -17.29
N ASP A 969 16.54 -24.87 -17.83
CA ASP A 969 16.11 -24.39 -19.14
C ASP A 969 14.60 -24.18 -19.26
N LEU A 970 14.21 -23.34 -20.22
CA LEU A 970 12.83 -23.02 -20.55
C LEU A 970 12.59 -23.17 -22.06
N PHE A 971 11.51 -23.86 -22.44
CA PHE A 971 11.15 -24.10 -23.83
C PHE A 971 9.67 -23.81 -24.09
N VAL A 972 9.38 -23.32 -25.30
CA VAL A 972 8.05 -23.42 -25.93
C VAL A 972 8.11 -24.60 -26.89
N VAL A 973 7.21 -25.57 -26.74
CA VAL A 973 7.16 -26.78 -27.57
C VAL A 973 5.85 -26.84 -28.34
N SER A 974 5.92 -27.22 -29.61
CA SER A 974 4.80 -27.30 -30.54
C SER A 974 5.05 -28.37 -31.61
N ILE A 975 4.13 -29.31 -31.79
CA ILE A 975 4.22 -30.31 -32.88
C ILE A 975 3.60 -29.70 -34.15
N PRO A 976 4.40 -29.35 -35.21
CA PRO A 976 3.93 -28.48 -36.29
C PRO A 976 2.73 -28.99 -37.09
N THR A 977 2.54 -30.32 -37.15
CA THR A 977 1.47 -31.00 -37.90
C THR A 977 0.22 -31.30 -37.07
N SER A 978 0.23 -31.02 -35.76
CA SER A 978 -0.83 -31.47 -34.83
C SER A 978 -2.05 -30.52 -34.72
N GLY A 979 -1.88 -29.24 -35.05
CA GLY A 979 -2.88 -28.20 -34.79
C GLY A 979 -3.10 -27.86 -33.30
N LEU A 980 -2.41 -28.51 -32.36
CA LEU A 980 -2.55 -28.26 -30.93
C LEU A 980 -1.88 -26.95 -30.51
N LYS A 981 -2.38 -26.34 -29.42
CA LYS A 981 -1.76 -25.15 -28.82
C LYS A 981 -0.35 -25.49 -28.31
N PRO A 982 0.68 -24.66 -28.57
CA PRO A 982 2.00 -24.82 -27.98
C PRO A 982 1.96 -24.81 -26.45
N ILE A 983 2.81 -25.63 -25.83
CA ILE A 983 3.00 -25.66 -24.36
C ILE A 983 4.28 -24.94 -23.97
N VAL A 984 4.35 -24.46 -22.73
CA VAL A 984 5.56 -23.90 -22.13
C VAL A 984 6.01 -24.83 -21.01
N CYS A 985 7.22 -25.35 -21.13
CA CYS A 985 7.79 -26.32 -20.20
C CYS A 985 9.17 -25.87 -19.69
N ALA A 986 9.51 -26.33 -18.50
CA ALA A 986 10.81 -26.09 -17.88
C ALA A 986 11.55 -27.42 -17.71
N ILE A 987 12.85 -27.44 -18.02
CA ILE A 987 13.74 -28.48 -17.51
C ILE A 987 14.25 -27.99 -16.16
N VAL A 988 13.95 -28.73 -15.11
CA VAL A 988 14.26 -28.38 -13.73
C VAL A 988 15.02 -29.51 -13.05
N ARG A 989 15.76 -29.17 -11.99
CA ARG A 989 16.36 -30.14 -11.08
C ARG A 989 16.00 -29.77 -9.65
N ARG A 990 15.43 -30.71 -8.89
CA ARG A 990 15.06 -30.52 -7.48
C ARG A 990 16.32 -30.38 -6.64
N LEU A 991 16.35 -29.44 -5.70
CA LEU A 991 17.40 -29.35 -4.69
C LEU A 991 17.33 -30.62 -3.82
N LYS A 992 18.48 -31.25 -3.56
CA LYS A 992 18.53 -32.56 -2.90
C LYS A 992 18.31 -32.42 -1.39
N SER A 993 17.31 -33.13 -0.88
CA SER A 993 17.03 -33.26 0.56
C SER A 993 16.89 -34.74 0.91
N ASP A 994 17.54 -35.20 1.98
CA ASP A 994 17.44 -36.57 2.48
C ASP A 994 17.57 -36.63 4.02
N HIS A 995 17.37 -37.82 4.61
CA HIS A 995 17.29 -38.05 6.05
C HIS A 995 18.59 -37.82 6.83
N ASN A 996 19.71 -37.51 6.17
CA ASN A 996 20.97 -37.17 6.82
C ASN A 996 21.10 -35.66 7.10
N ILE A 997 20.18 -34.84 6.58
CA ILE A 997 20.02 -33.45 7.00
C ILE A 997 19.36 -33.47 8.40
N PRO A 998 19.96 -32.83 9.43
CA PRO A 998 19.39 -32.83 10.78
C PRO A 998 18.13 -31.96 10.83
N LEU A 999 17.20 -32.32 11.72
CA LEU A 999 15.97 -31.54 11.95
C LEU A 999 16.31 -30.11 12.37
N MET A 1000 15.90 -29.15 11.55
CA MET A 1000 16.11 -27.73 11.80
C MET A 1000 15.07 -27.19 12.80
N PRO A 1001 15.38 -26.13 13.57
CA PRO A 1001 14.48 -25.62 14.60
C PRO A 1001 13.17 -25.00 14.10
N TRP A 1002 12.89 -25.03 12.80
CA TRP A 1002 11.64 -24.57 12.17
C TRP A 1002 10.88 -25.71 11.45
N ASP A 1003 11.38 -26.94 11.41
CA ASP A 1003 10.88 -27.97 10.49
C ASP A 1003 9.42 -28.40 10.74
N MET A 1004 8.94 -28.35 11.99
CA MET A 1004 7.51 -28.56 12.32
C MET A 1004 6.57 -27.52 11.69
N HIS A 1005 7.11 -26.39 11.22
CA HIS A 1005 6.39 -25.33 10.54
C HIS A 1005 6.94 -25.05 9.12
N ALA A 1006 7.92 -25.83 8.65
CA ALA A 1006 8.53 -25.66 7.33
C ALA A 1006 7.53 -25.67 6.16
N PRO A 1007 6.46 -26.50 6.16
CA PRO A 1007 5.40 -26.42 5.15
C PRO A 1007 4.79 -25.01 5.08
N VAL A 1008 4.20 -24.52 6.17
CA VAL A 1008 3.51 -23.21 6.23
C VAL A 1008 4.48 -22.04 6.06
N LEU A 1009 5.65 -22.07 6.70
CA LEU A 1009 6.68 -21.03 6.52
C LEU A 1009 7.25 -21.01 5.08
N GLY A 1010 7.02 -22.07 4.30
CA GLY A 1010 7.51 -22.20 2.94
C GLY A 1010 9.03 -22.29 2.85
N ILE A 1011 9.65 -22.95 3.83
CA ILE A 1011 11.10 -23.15 3.96
C ILE A 1011 11.45 -24.59 3.57
N GLN A 1012 12.49 -24.78 2.76
CA GLN A 1012 13.07 -26.10 2.50
C GLN A 1012 14.58 -26.08 2.77
N THR A 1013 15.05 -27.05 3.57
CA THR A 1013 16.47 -27.33 3.79
C THR A 1013 16.95 -28.41 2.80
N SER A 1014 18.14 -28.24 2.25
CA SER A 1014 18.74 -29.11 1.22
C SER A 1014 20.26 -29.11 1.32
N TRP A 1015 20.93 -30.05 0.68
CA TRP A 1015 22.39 -30.04 0.52
C TRP A 1015 22.83 -28.94 -0.45
N ALA A 1016 23.90 -28.21 -0.16
CA ALA A 1016 24.37 -27.13 -1.02
C ALA A 1016 24.96 -27.66 -2.35
N ASP A 1017 24.50 -27.09 -3.46
CA ASP A 1017 24.88 -27.45 -4.85
C ASP A 1017 24.60 -28.91 -5.27
N GLU A 1018 23.94 -29.72 -4.44
CA GLU A 1018 23.46 -31.06 -4.80
C GLU A 1018 22.01 -31.02 -5.29
N PHE A 1019 21.74 -31.81 -6.33
CA PHE A 1019 20.45 -31.85 -7.01
C PHE A 1019 20.08 -33.29 -7.39
N HIS A 1020 18.78 -33.55 -7.53
CA HIS A 1020 18.28 -34.76 -8.19
C HIS A 1020 18.51 -34.69 -9.73
N GLU A 1021 18.37 -35.83 -10.41
CA GLU A 1021 18.37 -35.88 -11.88
C GLU A 1021 17.33 -34.92 -12.48
N PRO A 1022 17.60 -34.29 -13.64
CA PRO A 1022 16.68 -33.33 -14.23
C PRO A 1022 15.36 -33.96 -14.70
N GLU A 1023 14.27 -33.22 -14.52
CA GLU A 1023 12.93 -33.58 -14.98
C GLU A 1023 12.35 -32.47 -15.88
N ALA A 1024 11.36 -32.83 -16.72
CA ALA A 1024 10.61 -31.89 -17.53
C ALA A 1024 9.22 -31.65 -16.92
N ILE A 1025 8.91 -30.40 -16.60
CA ILE A 1025 7.63 -29.99 -16.01
C ILE A 1025 6.89 -28.98 -16.92
N SER A 1026 5.58 -28.90 -16.76
CA SER A 1026 4.82 -27.75 -17.26
C SER A 1026 5.26 -26.51 -16.47
N ALA A 1027 5.50 -25.40 -17.15
CA ALA A 1027 5.86 -24.15 -16.47
C ALA A 1027 4.71 -23.59 -15.61
N ALA A 1028 3.49 -24.13 -15.73
CA ALA A 1028 2.37 -23.82 -14.84
C ALA A 1028 2.54 -24.38 -13.43
N ALA A 1029 3.40 -25.40 -13.22
CA ALA A 1029 3.66 -25.98 -11.91
C ALA A 1029 4.56 -25.10 -11.01
N ILE A 1030 5.15 -24.03 -11.55
CA ILE A 1030 5.92 -23.03 -10.78
C ILE A 1030 4.95 -22.26 -9.89
N CYS A 1031 5.17 -22.24 -8.57
CA CYS A 1031 4.19 -21.72 -7.59
C CYS A 1031 4.72 -20.62 -6.65
N ALA A 1032 6.03 -20.37 -6.63
CA ALA A 1032 6.62 -19.19 -6.00
C ALA A 1032 8.07 -18.95 -6.43
N PRO A 1033 8.57 -17.69 -6.38
CA PRO A 1033 10.00 -17.42 -6.32
C PRO A 1033 10.56 -17.83 -4.96
N LEU A 1034 11.88 -18.08 -4.90
CA LEU A 1034 12.57 -18.31 -3.64
C LEU A 1034 13.82 -17.44 -3.50
N ALA A 1035 14.09 -16.99 -2.28
CA ALA A 1035 15.43 -16.57 -1.90
C ALA A 1035 16.21 -17.80 -1.41
N LEU A 1036 17.49 -17.88 -1.76
CA LEU A 1036 18.36 -18.98 -1.40
C LEU A 1036 19.52 -18.47 -0.55
N ILE A 1037 19.85 -19.16 0.54
CA ILE A 1037 21.07 -18.91 1.32
C ILE A 1037 21.84 -20.23 1.50
N LYS A 1038 23.16 -20.16 1.39
CA LYS A 1038 24.07 -21.25 1.77
C LYS A 1038 24.61 -21.01 3.17
N VAL A 1039 24.66 -22.06 3.98
CA VAL A 1039 25.06 -22.00 5.37
C VAL A 1039 25.81 -23.27 5.77
N HIS A 1040 26.94 -23.11 6.43
CA HIS A 1040 27.69 -24.23 6.99
C HIS A 1040 26.90 -24.87 8.16
N SER A 1041 27.01 -26.19 8.34
CA SER A 1041 26.43 -26.88 9.50
C SER A 1041 27.47 -27.79 10.17
N ALA A 1042 27.74 -27.50 11.44
CA ALA A 1042 28.69 -28.23 12.27
C ALA A 1042 28.24 -29.67 12.54
N CYS A 1043 26.93 -29.92 12.50
CA CYS A 1043 26.35 -31.26 12.72
C CYS A 1043 26.61 -32.25 11.58
N VAL A 1044 26.91 -31.79 10.35
CA VAL A 1044 27.08 -32.66 9.18
C VAL A 1044 28.40 -32.48 8.43
N GLY A 1045 28.95 -31.27 8.36
CA GLY A 1045 30.19 -30.97 7.64
C GLY A 1045 29.99 -30.28 6.27
N PRO A 1046 29.23 -30.85 5.32
CA PRO A 1046 28.86 -30.13 4.10
C PRO A 1046 27.98 -28.92 4.38
N ASP A 1047 28.03 -27.94 3.49
CA ASP A 1047 27.13 -26.79 3.54
C ASP A 1047 25.70 -27.19 3.16
N LEU A 1048 24.73 -26.50 3.76
CA LEU A 1048 23.30 -26.63 3.48
C LEU A 1048 22.81 -25.42 2.67
N SER A 1049 21.82 -25.64 1.83
CA SER A 1049 21.05 -24.62 1.14
C SER A 1049 19.66 -24.52 1.77
N ILE A 1050 19.33 -23.35 2.31
CA ILE A 1050 17.98 -23.02 2.80
C ILE A 1050 17.28 -22.18 1.73
N ALA A 1051 16.20 -22.72 1.20
CA ALA A 1051 15.30 -22.03 0.28
C ALA A 1051 14.09 -21.49 1.05
N VAL A 1052 13.76 -20.21 0.87
CA VAL A 1052 12.56 -19.58 1.46
C VAL A 1052 11.72 -18.96 0.35
N SER A 1053 10.44 -19.34 0.32
CA SER A 1053 9.47 -18.86 -0.68
C SER A 1053 8.81 -17.54 -0.29
N PHE A 1054 8.49 -16.75 -1.31
CA PHE A 1054 7.78 -15.48 -1.19
C PHE A 1054 6.51 -15.54 -2.04
N ASP A 1055 5.47 -14.82 -1.60
CA ASP A 1055 4.30 -14.42 -2.40
C ASP A 1055 3.56 -15.59 -3.10
N HIS A 1056 3.05 -16.53 -2.31
CA HIS A 1056 2.24 -17.65 -2.79
C HIS A 1056 0.88 -17.24 -3.34
N GLU A 1057 0.46 -17.92 -4.41
CA GLU A 1057 -0.87 -17.78 -5.01
C GLU A 1057 -1.96 -18.59 -4.32
N SER A 1058 -1.61 -19.76 -3.79
CA SER A 1058 -2.53 -20.66 -3.11
C SER A 1058 -2.61 -20.35 -1.60
N ALA A 1059 -3.57 -21.00 -0.95
CA ALA A 1059 -3.51 -21.26 0.48
C ALA A 1059 -2.21 -22.01 0.84
N GLU A 1060 -1.82 -21.94 2.11
CA GLU A 1060 -0.80 -22.86 2.64
C GLU A 1060 -1.37 -24.29 2.73
N PRO A 1061 -0.56 -25.36 2.80
CA PRO A 1061 -1.07 -26.70 3.02
C PRO A 1061 -1.72 -26.83 4.40
N ASP A 1062 -2.87 -27.49 4.48
CA ASP A 1062 -3.56 -27.84 5.74
C ASP A 1062 -2.91 -29.02 6.49
N ASP A 1063 -1.68 -29.41 6.11
CA ASP A 1063 -0.86 -30.50 6.69
C ASP A 1063 -0.35 -30.17 8.11
N ILE A 1064 -1.25 -29.78 9.01
CA ILE A 1064 -1.01 -29.51 10.43
C ILE A 1064 -2.17 -30.15 11.23
N ASP A 1065 -2.09 -31.47 11.43
CA ASP A 1065 -2.89 -32.22 12.43
C ASP A 1065 -2.45 -31.83 13.87
N PHE A 1066 -2.63 -30.56 14.27
CA PHE A 1066 -2.26 -30.04 15.59
C PHE A 1066 -3.46 -29.41 16.29
N TYR A 1067 -4.42 -30.25 16.69
CA TYR A 1067 -5.37 -29.92 17.76
C TYR A 1067 -4.92 -30.43 19.15
N GLU A 1068 -3.76 -31.09 19.24
CA GLU A 1068 -3.16 -31.59 20.49
C GLU A 1068 -1.69 -31.15 20.63
N LEU A 1069 -1.45 -29.91 21.13
CA LEU A 1069 -0.17 -29.49 21.73
C LEU A 1069 -0.31 -28.24 22.63
#